data_AF-A0A533WPF1-F1
#
_entry.id   AF-A0A533WPF1-F1
#
_cell.length_a   1.000
_cell.length_b   1.000
_cell.length_c   1.000
_cell.angle_alpha   90.00
_cell.angle_beta   90.00
_cell.angle_gamma   90.00
#
_symmetry.space_group_name_H-M   'P 1'
#
loop_
_entity.id
_entity.type
_entity.pdbx_description
1 polymer ?
#
loop_
_entity_poly.entity_id
_entity_poly.type
_entity_poly.pdbx_seq_one_letter_code
_entity_poly.pdbx_strand_id
1 'polypeptide(L)'
;MITVLLIYPLLANYRPVYGLAYVVNSNDDVVDSNGCDANHCSLREAITAVNSNSGTGDISFHLLGSLTIKPTSPLPPILQPVTIDGTTQLGYSGTPIVELDGSSVTGFPGLQIIGGNSEVKGLVINRFGTGGIFLLSSHNIVDNNYIGTDVTGQIPLGNGGDGILVTQSFLLTPITNNIIGGTTPQERNIISGNGITGTAGISIQLADNNVVVGNYIGTDVSGNKPLGNFGQGIAIVEGANNIIGGVTPDTRNIVSANSEGILIIGSNSINNVIQGNYIGTDVTGTDNLGNKRAGVAIGFGTSNGSPVGEPSNNRVGGTTGITIGGPCTGACNLISGNDQGVVIYGTKTHGNKVLGNYIGTDLTGAKIFDAAGIKRLGNTQGIDVQAAHDNTIGGTTPQERNIISGNLKNGIRLKEVPGTPNLDTTPEFNEIKGNYIGTDVSGTADLGNTLNGIYIENGLDNTIGGNTPGARNLISGNDRSGVLVNGTESVGNIIKGNFIGTKVNGSTKLGNGLAGINIIDGSLNKIGDKAGITPGGSCNGGCNVISGNNIGVRISGDNAVFDSIRYNSIHHNNILAIDLAVDSTPKPTANDNNFDPTKTDIDNGPNDLMNFPTGVTAEFDGVNTKISGILNFNPSDMPIEIDLYSSDKVNPVGSFNFGDGQTYLMTVMSNEINPNGEFLKTFPGHIPHPFVSATATNRLDSTSEFGPACGGGNGDPLNPDDDHDSLCDDWENNGIDTNGDGSADLDLAAPGLEAEPMHKDVFVEVDWFENHQPLDLQNVVDAFNNVPAGLLNNPDGQPGINLHIDLTSGDEITPEQPTTNDFAGLHAIKNTASNPEGTHGFFGTPEDRISPNGINVITAKKLVYHYSLWVHKRTGTTSPGVSECPADTGPREGCNDFIVATGALSETDANGHHIGSVAKQQALFMHELGHNLGLRHGGGDGINCKPNYLSIMNYALQFDIGVPERP
;
A
#
# COMPACT_ATOMS: atom_id res chain seq x y z
N MET A 1 -21.05 -6.34 -26.11
CA MET A 1 -19.97 -7.27 -25.73
C MET A 1 -20.51 -8.69 -25.39
N ILE A 2 -21.54 -9.20 -26.08
CA ILE A 2 -22.05 -10.60 -25.94
C ILE A 2 -22.21 -11.29 -27.32
N THR A 3 -22.06 -10.57 -28.43
CA THR A 3 -22.56 -11.06 -29.72
C THR A 3 -21.54 -11.81 -30.59
N VAL A 4 -20.25 -11.89 -30.24
CA VAL A 4 -19.24 -12.53 -31.11
C VAL A 4 -19.02 -14.02 -30.76
N LEU A 5 -19.17 -14.44 -29.50
CA LEU A 5 -18.96 -15.85 -29.12
C LEU A 5 -20.18 -16.76 -29.36
N LEU A 6 -21.38 -16.20 -29.57
CA LEU A 6 -22.62 -16.98 -29.78
C LEU A 6 -22.90 -17.31 -31.26
N ILE A 7 -22.08 -16.85 -32.21
CA ILE A 7 -22.31 -17.06 -33.65
C ILE A 7 -21.47 -18.25 -34.20
N TYR A 8 -20.55 -18.81 -33.41
CA TYR A 8 -19.65 -19.89 -33.84
C TYR A 8 -20.37 -21.12 -34.46
N PRO A 9 -21.55 -21.60 -33.99
CA PRO A 9 -22.18 -22.76 -34.63
C PRO A 9 -23.05 -22.42 -35.86
N LEU A 10 -23.29 -21.13 -36.16
CA LEU A 10 -24.20 -20.70 -37.25
C LEU A 10 -23.47 -20.30 -38.54
N LEU A 11 -22.17 -19.99 -38.51
CA LEU A 11 -21.39 -19.68 -39.72
C LEU A 11 -20.58 -20.88 -40.25
N ALA A 12 -20.26 -21.88 -39.41
CA ALA A 12 -19.60 -23.11 -39.86
C ALA A 12 -20.52 -24.02 -40.72
N ASN A 13 -21.84 -23.79 -40.71
CA ASN A 13 -22.83 -24.66 -41.33
C ASN A 13 -23.53 -24.09 -42.57
N TYR A 14 -23.06 -22.97 -43.13
CA TYR A 14 -23.60 -22.44 -44.40
C TYR A 14 -22.50 -22.34 -45.46
N ARG A 15 -22.12 -23.49 -46.03
CA ARG A 15 -21.43 -23.53 -47.33
C ARG A 15 -22.24 -24.38 -48.32
N PRO A 16 -22.56 -23.84 -49.51
CA PRO A 16 -23.14 -24.66 -50.57
C PRO A 16 -22.11 -25.69 -51.02
N VAL A 17 -22.44 -26.97 -50.84
CA VAL A 17 -21.67 -28.13 -51.29
C VAL A 17 -21.78 -28.23 -52.81
N TYR A 18 -21.08 -27.39 -53.59
CA TYR A 18 -20.82 -27.60 -55.03
C TYR A 18 -19.61 -26.77 -55.51
N GLY A 19 -18.42 -27.02 -54.94
CA GLY A 19 -17.14 -26.57 -55.50
C GLY A 19 -16.49 -27.66 -56.37
N LEU A 20 -15.65 -27.29 -57.34
CA LEU A 20 -14.78 -28.24 -58.05
C LEU A 20 -13.69 -28.71 -57.07
N ALA A 21 -13.59 -30.03 -56.86
CA ALA A 21 -12.58 -30.63 -56.00
C ALA A 21 -11.37 -31.11 -56.82
N TYR A 22 -10.18 -30.64 -56.46
CA TYR A 22 -8.90 -31.06 -57.01
C TYR A 22 -8.20 -32.00 -56.02
N VAL A 23 -7.79 -33.18 -56.49
CA VAL A 23 -7.17 -34.21 -55.65
C VAL A 23 -5.68 -34.27 -55.97
N VAL A 24 -4.85 -33.76 -55.08
CA VAL A 24 -3.39 -33.86 -55.17
C VAL A 24 -3.01 -35.34 -54.97
N ASN A 25 -2.57 -35.98 -56.05
CA ASN A 25 -2.23 -37.41 -56.08
C ASN A 25 -0.75 -37.66 -56.40
N SER A 26 0.01 -36.61 -56.77
CA SER A 26 1.46 -36.65 -56.96
C SER A 26 2.18 -35.75 -55.95
N ASN A 27 3.32 -36.23 -55.46
CA ASN A 27 4.18 -35.49 -54.52
C ASN A 27 5.32 -34.70 -55.21
N ASP A 28 5.36 -34.73 -56.54
CA ASP A 28 6.27 -33.88 -57.31
C ASP A 28 5.79 -32.41 -57.38
N ASP A 29 6.62 -31.55 -57.99
CA ASP A 29 6.30 -30.13 -58.25
C ASP A 29 6.33 -29.85 -59.77
N VAL A 30 5.92 -30.84 -60.58
CA VAL A 30 5.91 -30.73 -62.04
C VAL A 30 4.53 -30.25 -62.49
N VAL A 31 4.51 -29.37 -63.49
CA VAL A 31 3.28 -29.01 -64.22
C VAL A 31 3.28 -29.79 -65.52
N ASP A 32 2.32 -30.67 -65.71
CA ASP A 32 2.12 -31.40 -66.96
C ASP A 32 1.18 -30.65 -67.92
N SER A 33 1.00 -31.18 -69.14
CA SER A 33 0.18 -30.53 -70.16
C SER A 33 -1.33 -30.67 -69.96
N ASN A 34 -1.77 -31.59 -69.11
CA ASN A 34 -3.17 -31.90 -68.83
C ASN A 34 -3.69 -31.13 -67.60
N GLY A 35 -2.77 -30.57 -66.78
CA GLY A 35 -3.11 -29.92 -65.53
C GLY A 35 -3.59 -30.92 -64.49
N CYS A 36 -4.21 -30.45 -63.41
CA CYS A 36 -4.68 -31.33 -62.34
C CYS A 36 -5.79 -32.28 -62.81
N ASP A 37 -5.46 -33.57 -62.98
CA ASP A 37 -6.39 -34.62 -63.37
C ASP A 37 -6.26 -35.90 -62.51
N ALA A 38 -7.00 -36.94 -62.88
CA ALA A 38 -7.01 -38.20 -62.12
C ALA A 38 -5.72 -39.02 -62.23
N ASN A 39 -4.88 -38.78 -63.25
CA ASN A 39 -3.62 -39.47 -63.46
C ASN A 39 -2.46 -38.75 -62.76
N HIS A 40 -2.46 -37.42 -62.80
CA HIS A 40 -1.44 -36.60 -62.19
C HIS A 40 -2.02 -35.25 -61.78
N CYS A 41 -1.77 -34.88 -60.54
CA CYS A 41 -2.07 -33.58 -59.98
C CYS A 41 -1.11 -33.31 -58.83
N SER A 42 -0.15 -32.42 -59.09
CA SER A 42 0.70 -31.80 -58.08
C SER A 42 -0.07 -30.71 -57.31
N LEU A 43 0.43 -30.33 -56.12
CA LEU A 43 -0.14 -29.21 -55.36
C LEU A 43 -0.13 -27.90 -56.17
N ARG A 44 0.93 -27.68 -56.97
CA ARG A 44 1.04 -26.49 -57.84
C ARG A 44 -0.06 -26.45 -58.89
N GLU A 45 -0.37 -27.58 -59.51
CA GLU A 45 -1.45 -27.67 -60.50
C GLU A 45 -2.82 -27.48 -59.85
N ALA A 46 -3.05 -28.08 -58.68
CA ALA A 46 -4.29 -27.89 -57.93
C ALA A 46 -4.52 -26.42 -57.60
N ILE A 47 -3.51 -25.70 -57.08
CA ILE A 47 -3.61 -24.26 -56.79
C ILE A 47 -3.87 -23.46 -58.08
N THR A 48 -3.13 -23.75 -59.16
CA THR A 48 -3.32 -23.07 -60.47
C THR A 48 -4.74 -23.28 -61.01
N ALA A 49 -5.28 -24.48 -60.86
CA ALA A 49 -6.61 -24.83 -61.31
C ALA A 49 -7.70 -24.12 -60.49
N VAL A 50 -7.57 -24.10 -59.16
CA VAL A 50 -8.48 -23.33 -58.29
C VAL A 50 -8.45 -21.84 -58.63
N ASN A 51 -7.26 -21.26 -58.83
CA ASN A 51 -7.12 -19.84 -59.18
C ASN A 51 -7.79 -19.46 -60.51
N SER A 52 -7.96 -20.43 -61.40
CA SER A 52 -8.59 -20.23 -62.71
C SER A 52 -10.13 -20.32 -62.67
N ASN A 53 -10.72 -20.69 -61.53
CA ASN A 53 -12.17 -20.84 -61.36
C ASN A 53 -12.79 -19.66 -60.59
N SER A 54 -13.97 -19.22 -61.03
CA SER A 54 -14.78 -18.24 -60.29
C SER A 54 -15.69 -18.94 -59.27
N GLY A 55 -15.16 -19.29 -58.10
CA GLY A 55 -15.93 -19.95 -57.03
C GLY A 55 -15.04 -20.52 -55.92
N THR A 56 -15.64 -21.08 -54.87
CA THR A 56 -14.88 -21.82 -53.84
C THR A 56 -14.36 -23.14 -54.43
N GLY A 57 -13.05 -23.37 -54.36
CA GLY A 57 -12.44 -24.64 -54.75
C GLY A 57 -12.03 -25.46 -53.51
N ASP A 58 -11.99 -26.78 -53.63
CA ASP A 58 -11.45 -27.65 -52.59
C ASP A 58 -10.21 -28.38 -53.13
N ILE A 59 -9.11 -28.35 -52.38
CA ILE A 59 -7.89 -29.11 -52.62
C ILE A 59 -7.80 -30.20 -51.55
N SER A 60 -7.87 -31.44 -51.99
CA SER A 60 -7.76 -32.66 -51.17
C SER A 60 -6.52 -33.45 -51.55
N PHE A 61 -6.12 -34.42 -50.74
CA PHE A 61 -4.88 -35.19 -50.90
C PHE A 61 -5.16 -36.69 -50.98
N HIS A 62 -4.54 -37.34 -51.95
CA HIS A 62 -4.48 -38.79 -52.14
C HIS A 62 -3.11 -39.19 -52.71
N LEU A 63 -2.05 -38.79 -52.02
CA LEU A 63 -0.67 -39.08 -52.41
C LEU A 63 -0.40 -40.59 -52.37
N LEU A 64 0.18 -41.11 -53.46
CA LEU A 64 0.60 -42.50 -53.59
C LEU A 64 2.11 -42.60 -53.34
N GLY A 65 2.52 -43.02 -52.14
CA GLY A 65 3.93 -43.19 -51.77
C GLY A 65 4.41 -42.18 -50.72
N SER A 66 5.44 -41.39 -51.06
CA SER A 66 5.95 -40.35 -50.15
C SER A 66 4.89 -39.28 -49.91
N LEU A 67 4.64 -38.96 -48.64
CA LEU A 67 3.69 -37.91 -48.23
C LEU A 67 4.34 -36.52 -48.12
N THR A 68 5.65 -36.44 -48.39
CA THR A 68 6.39 -35.18 -48.48
C THR A 68 6.34 -34.67 -49.92
N ILE A 69 5.80 -33.46 -50.08
CA ILE A 69 5.83 -32.63 -51.28
C ILE A 69 7.00 -31.66 -51.13
N LYS A 70 7.87 -31.61 -52.13
CA LYS A 70 9.04 -30.74 -52.12
C LYS A 70 8.98 -29.74 -53.28
N PRO A 71 8.40 -28.54 -53.06
CA PRO A 71 8.37 -27.51 -54.08
C PRO A 71 9.79 -27.14 -54.53
N THR A 72 9.98 -27.09 -55.84
CA THR A 72 11.25 -26.73 -56.50
C THR A 72 11.34 -25.22 -56.78
N SER A 73 10.22 -24.51 -56.66
CA SER A 73 10.09 -23.07 -56.82
C SER A 73 8.92 -22.56 -55.95
N PRO A 74 8.76 -21.24 -55.73
CA PRO A 74 7.63 -20.70 -54.97
C PRO A 74 6.29 -21.23 -55.49
N LEU A 75 5.43 -21.73 -54.60
CA LEU A 75 4.08 -22.16 -54.97
C LEU A 75 3.27 -20.95 -55.49
N PRO A 76 2.32 -21.14 -56.42
CA PRO A 76 1.49 -20.04 -56.89
C PRO A 76 0.70 -19.43 -55.72
N PRO A 77 0.51 -18.09 -55.67
CA PRO A 77 -0.34 -17.49 -54.66
C PRO A 77 -1.80 -17.94 -54.85
N ILE A 78 -2.53 -18.09 -53.76
CA ILE A 78 -3.95 -18.45 -53.73
C ILE A 78 -4.78 -17.19 -53.92
N LEU A 79 -5.41 -17.06 -55.08
CA LEU A 79 -6.14 -15.87 -55.54
C LEU A 79 -7.65 -15.98 -55.33
N GLN A 80 -8.17 -17.18 -55.13
CA GLN A 80 -9.59 -17.47 -54.94
C GLN A 80 -9.83 -18.17 -53.60
N PRO A 81 -11.02 -18.05 -53.01
CA PRO A 81 -11.40 -18.82 -51.82
C PRO A 81 -11.18 -20.32 -52.02
N VAL A 82 -10.40 -20.94 -51.13
CA VAL A 82 -10.05 -22.36 -51.24
C VAL A 82 -10.04 -23.05 -49.87
N THR A 83 -10.47 -24.30 -49.82
CA THR A 83 -10.16 -25.21 -48.71
C THR A 83 -8.98 -26.09 -49.11
N ILE A 84 -7.85 -26.03 -48.40
CA ILE A 84 -6.73 -26.95 -48.56
C ILE A 84 -6.75 -27.91 -47.38
N ASP A 85 -7.15 -29.16 -47.63
CA ASP A 85 -7.49 -30.12 -46.59
C ASP A 85 -6.58 -31.36 -46.62
N GLY A 86 -5.47 -31.28 -45.89
CA GLY A 86 -4.54 -32.40 -45.66
C GLY A 86 -5.14 -33.56 -44.86
N THR A 87 -6.26 -33.37 -44.17
CA THR A 87 -6.93 -34.43 -43.40
C THR A 87 -7.60 -35.48 -44.30
N THR A 88 -7.81 -35.13 -45.58
CA THR A 88 -8.34 -36.06 -46.60
C THR A 88 -7.34 -37.14 -47.00
N GLN A 89 -6.04 -36.98 -46.69
CA GLN A 89 -5.01 -37.96 -47.01
C GLN A 89 -5.27 -39.30 -46.31
N LEU A 90 -5.22 -40.38 -47.07
CA LEU A 90 -5.32 -41.73 -46.51
C LEU A 90 -4.18 -41.97 -45.50
N GLY A 91 -4.54 -42.42 -44.30
CA GLY A 91 -3.62 -42.64 -43.19
C GLY A 91 -3.66 -41.53 -42.12
N TYR A 92 -4.37 -40.43 -42.38
CA TYR A 92 -4.60 -39.39 -41.36
C TYR A 92 -5.37 -39.99 -40.17
N SER A 93 -4.82 -39.79 -38.97
CA SER A 93 -5.40 -40.31 -37.71
C SER A 93 -5.32 -39.25 -36.61
N GLY A 94 -5.79 -38.04 -36.90
CA GLY A 94 -5.84 -36.93 -35.94
C GLY A 94 -4.58 -36.06 -35.90
N THR A 95 -3.51 -36.42 -36.62
CA THR A 95 -2.29 -35.63 -36.73
C THR A 95 -1.91 -35.42 -38.20
N PRO A 96 -1.45 -34.22 -38.61
CA PRO A 96 -0.97 -33.96 -39.96
C PRO A 96 0.09 -34.95 -40.44
N ILE A 97 -0.04 -35.42 -41.68
CA ILE A 97 0.90 -36.37 -42.31
C ILE A 97 1.42 -35.92 -43.68
N VAL A 98 0.77 -34.94 -44.31
CA VAL A 98 1.21 -34.35 -45.57
C VAL A 98 2.20 -33.24 -45.26
N GLU A 99 3.45 -33.39 -45.70
CA GLU A 99 4.54 -32.43 -45.44
C GLU A 99 4.84 -31.60 -46.68
N LEU A 100 4.88 -30.28 -46.52
CA LEU A 100 5.46 -29.33 -47.45
C LEU A 100 6.88 -28.99 -46.98
N ASP A 101 7.88 -29.61 -47.62
CA ASP A 101 9.30 -29.37 -47.37
C ASP A 101 9.80 -28.21 -48.25
N GLY A 102 9.92 -27.03 -47.65
CA GLY A 102 10.37 -25.80 -48.31
C GLY A 102 11.87 -25.67 -48.51
N SER A 103 12.68 -26.69 -48.20
CA SER A 103 14.16 -26.57 -48.20
C SER A 103 14.78 -26.24 -49.57
N SER A 104 14.01 -26.32 -50.66
CA SER A 104 14.43 -25.89 -52.01
C SER A 104 13.86 -24.54 -52.45
N VAL A 105 13.06 -23.88 -51.61
CA VAL A 105 12.43 -22.58 -51.88
C VAL A 105 13.05 -21.48 -51.02
N THR A 106 13.72 -20.52 -51.66
CA THR A 106 14.34 -19.37 -51.00
C THR A 106 13.55 -18.09 -51.22
N GLY A 107 13.35 -17.28 -50.17
CA GLY A 107 12.78 -15.92 -50.29
C GLY A 107 11.25 -15.85 -50.39
N PHE A 108 10.55 -16.99 -50.30
CA PHE A 108 9.09 -17.06 -50.39
C PHE A 108 8.54 -17.99 -49.29
N PRO A 109 7.30 -17.74 -48.83
CA PRO A 109 6.69 -18.58 -47.82
C PRO A 109 6.15 -19.87 -48.43
N GLY A 110 5.72 -20.80 -47.57
CA GLY A 110 5.05 -22.03 -48.01
C GLY A 110 3.78 -21.76 -48.79
N LEU A 111 2.86 -20.99 -48.21
CA LEU A 111 1.59 -20.62 -48.84
C LEU A 111 1.34 -19.10 -48.74
N GLN A 112 0.78 -18.50 -49.80
CA GLN A 112 0.35 -17.09 -49.82
C GLN A 112 -1.13 -17.02 -50.15
N ILE A 113 -1.95 -16.46 -49.24
CA ILE A 113 -3.40 -16.35 -49.41
C ILE A 113 -3.82 -14.91 -49.65
N ILE A 114 -4.20 -14.60 -50.89
CA ILE A 114 -4.62 -13.27 -51.37
C ILE A 114 -6.14 -13.19 -51.57
N GLY A 115 -6.80 -14.31 -51.91
CA GLY A 115 -8.24 -14.34 -52.22
C GLY A 115 -9.19 -14.18 -51.02
N GLY A 116 -8.71 -14.43 -49.80
CA GLY A 116 -9.54 -14.45 -48.58
C GLY A 116 -10.47 -15.67 -48.51
N ASN A 117 -11.27 -15.75 -47.44
CA ASN A 117 -12.27 -16.81 -47.23
C ASN A 117 -11.73 -18.24 -47.42
N SER A 118 -10.45 -18.46 -47.16
CA SER A 118 -9.77 -19.72 -47.40
C SER A 118 -9.50 -20.46 -46.09
N GLU A 119 -9.36 -21.77 -46.16
CA GLU A 119 -9.06 -22.64 -45.03
C GLU A 119 -7.85 -23.49 -45.37
N VAL A 120 -6.87 -23.56 -44.46
CA VAL A 120 -5.70 -24.43 -44.59
C VAL A 120 -5.65 -25.33 -43.37
N LYS A 121 -5.74 -26.64 -43.59
CA LYS A 121 -5.74 -27.61 -42.49
C LYS A 121 -5.02 -28.91 -42.77
N GLY A 122 -4.53 -29.54 -41.70
CA GLY A 122 -3.98 -30.89 -41.75
C GLY A 122 -2.61 -31.00 -42.41
N LEU A 123 -1.85 -29.91 -42.54
CA LEU A 123 -0.54 -29.89 -43.20
C LEU A 123 0.62 -29.73 -42.22
N VAL A 124 1.77 -30.27 -42.59
CA VAL A 124 3.07 -29.93 -42.00
C VAL A 124 3.80 -28.99 -42.95
N ILE A 125 4.19 -27.79 -42.50
CA ILE A 125 4.81 -26.75 -43.35
C ILE A 125 6.10 -26.28 -42.71
N ASN A 126 7.23 -26.59 -43.33
CA ASN A 126 8.53 -26.41 -42.68
C ASN A 126 9.65 -26.09 -43.68
N ARG A 127 10.80 -25.62 -43.16
CA ARG A 127 12.04 -25.32 -43.90
C ARG A 127 11.93 -24.31 -45.06
N PHE A 128 10.86 -23.52 -45.15
CA PHE A 128 10.79 -22.43 -46.13
C PHE A 128 11.76 -21.30 -45.77
N GLY A 129 12.35 -20.64 -46.77
CA GLY A 129 13.33 -19.56 -46.53
C GLY A 129 12.75 -18.29 -45.88
N THR A 130 11.43 -18.10 -45.91
CA THR A 130 10.73 -17.05 -45.15
C THR A 130 9.71 -17.68 -44.21
N GLY A 131 8.42 -17.34 -44.27
CA GLY A 131 7.43 -17.91 -43.34
C GLY A 131 6.73 -19.17 -43.82
N GLY A 132 5.93 -19.78 -42.95
CA GLY A 132 5.10 -20.93 -43.31
C GLY A 132 3.90 -20.52 -44.16
N ILE A 133 3.01 -19.69 -43.60
CA ILE A 133 1.78 -19.23 -44.26
C ILE A 133 1.66 -17.71 -44.16
N PHE A 134 1.46 -17.04 -45.29
CA PHE A 134 1.17 -15.60 -45.35
C PHE A 134 -0.31 -15.38 -45.68
N LEU A 135 -1.03 -14.74 -44.76
CA LEU A 135 -2.41 -14.29 -44.90
C LEU A 135 -2.43 -12.82 -45.32
N LEU A 136 -2.62 -12.59 -46.62
CA LEU A 136 -2.66 -11.26 -47.25
C LEU A 136 -4.12 -10.82 -47.51
N SER A 137 -5.08 -11.41 -46.79
CA SER A 137 -6.51 -11.24 -47.00
C SER A 137 -7.31 -11.59 -45.74
N SER A 138 -8.60 -11.27 -45.74
CA SER A 138 -9.52 -11.43 -44.60
C SER A 138 -10.28 -12.76 -44.61
N HIS A 139 -10.85 -13.14 -43.47
CA HIS A 139 -11.76 -14.29 -43.30
C HIS A 139 -11.13 -15.66 -43.56
N ASN A 140 -9.81 -15.80 -43.39
CA ASN A 140 -9.14 -17.10 -43.53
C ASN A 140 -9.14 -17.89 -42.23
N ILE A 141 -9.06 -19.21 -42.33
CA ILE A 141 -8.93 -20.15 -41.22
C ILE A 141 -7.63 -20.94 -41.42
N VAL A 142 -6.83 -21.05 -40.38
CA VAL A 142 -5.63 -21.91 -40.34
C VAL A 142 -5.75 -22.77 -39.09
N ASP A 143 -6.01 -24.05 -39.24
CA ASP A 143 -6.29 -24.98 -38.13
C ASP A 143 -5.64 -26.35 -38.36
N ASN A 144 -5.33 -27.09 -37.29
CA ASN A 144 -4.78 -28.45 -37.40
C ASN A 144 -3.48 -28.56 -38.25
N ASN A 145 -2.61 -27.55 -38.24
CA ASN A 145 -1.34 -27.59 -38.97
C ASN A 145 -0.13 -27.67 -38.04
N TYR A 146 0.94 -28.30 -38.50
CA TYR A 146 2.26 -28.29 -37.84
C TYR A 146 3.20 -27.39 -38.64
N ILE A 147 3.52 -26.23 -38.09
CA ILE A 147 4.27 -25.17 -38.78
C ILE A 147 5.63 -25.00 -38.09
N GLY A 148 6.69 -25.32 -38.83
CA GLY A 148 8.08 -25.24 -38.34
C GLY A 148 8.58 -26.48 -37.59
N THR A 149 7.82 -27.57 -37.60
CA THR A 149 8.24 -28.86 -37.01
C THR A 149 8.28 -29.96 -38.06
N ASP A 150 8.75 -31.13 -37.65
CA ASP A 150 8.55 -32.37 -38.39
C ASP A 150 7.10 -32.89 -38.28
N VAL A 151 6.82 -33.97 -39.02
CA VAL A 151 5.52 -34.65 -39.00
C VAL A 151 5.16 -35.23 -37.63
N THR A 152 6.12 -35.42 -36.73
CA THR A 152 5.83 -35.86 -35.35
C THR A 152 5.47 -34.69 -34.43
N GLY A 153 5.75 -33.45 -34.83
CA GLY A 153 5.54 -32.27 -34.00
C GLY A 153 6.53 -32.17 -32.83
N GLN A 154 7.64 -32.93 -32.86
CA GLN A 154 8.60 -33.00 -31.75
C GLN A 154 10.01 -32.52 -32.14
N ILE A 155 10.32 -32.43 -33.44
CA ILE A 155 11.62 -32.00 -33.94
C ILE A 155 11.46 -30.64 -34.63
N PRO A 156 12.27 -29.63 -34.28
CA PRO A 156 12.18 -28.33 -34.91
C PRO A 156 12.81 -28.38 -36.30
N LEU A 157 12.05 -27.92 -37.29
CA LEU A 157 12.45 -27.80 -38.70
C LEU A 157 11.99 -26.44 -39.25
N GLY A 158 12.25 -25.40 -38.48
CA GLY A 158 11.69 -24.06 -38.65
C GLY A 158 11.70 -23.52 -40.07
N ASN A 159 10.68 -22.72 -40.36
CA ASN A 159 10.73 -21.77 -41.46
C ASN A 159 11.70 -20.62 -41.08
N GLY A 160 12.33 -19.97 -42.07
CA GLY A 160 13.34 -18.91 -41.88
C GLY A 160 12.79 -17.57 -41.40
N GLY A 161 11.48 -17.42 -41.29
CA GLY A 161 10.75 -16.23 -40.83
C GLY A 161 9.53 -16.60 -39.99
N ASP A 162 8.47 -15.80 -40.06
CA ASP A 162 7.28 -16.03 -39.24
C ASP A 162 6.61 -17.37 -39.54
N GLY A 163 6.13 -18.10 -38.53
CA GLY A 163 5.34 -19.31 -38.78
C GLY A 163 4.08 -18.98 -39.60
N ILE A 164 3.28 -18.05 -39.10
CA ILE A 164 2.13 -17.45 -39.79
C ILE A 164 2.27 -15.93 -39.74
N LEU A 165 2.14 -15.27 -40.89
CA LEU A 165 2.12 -13.80 -40.99
C LEU A 165 0.78 -13.33 -41.57
N VAL A 166 0.05 -12.53 -40.80
CA VAL A 166 -1.09 -11.72 -41.25
C VAL A 166 -0.56 -10.33 -41.53
N THR A 167 -0.55 -9.89 -42.79
CA THR A 167 -0.02 -8.57 -43.15
C THR A 167 -0.67 -8.02 -44.39
N GLN A 168 -0.70 -6.69 -44.51
CA GLN A 168 -1.37 -5.95 -45.59
C GLN A 168 -1.09 -6.53 -47.01
N SER A 169 -2.14 -6.52 -47.82
CA SER A 169 -2.04 -6.64 -49.29
C SER A 169 -2.01 -5.25 -49.93
N PHE A 170 -1.75 -5.20 -51.24
CA PHE A 170 -1.73 -3.96 -52.05
C PHE A 170 -3.06 -3.16 -52.04
N LEU A 171 -4.11 -3.64 -51.38
CA LEU A 171 -5.48 -3.12 -51.44
C LEU A 171 -5.86 -2.08 -50.35
N LEU A 172 -4.91 -1.60 -49.52
CA LEU A 172 -5.08 -0.49 -48.57
C LEU A 172 -6.26 -0.61 -47.58
N THR A 173 -6.84 -1.79 -47.38
CA THR A 173 -7.88 -2.07 -46.39
C THR A 173 -7.32 -2.96 -45.28
N PRO A 174 -7.62 -2.70 -43.99
CA PRO A 174 -7.14 -3.56 -42.92
C PRO A 174 -7.61 -5.01 -43.10
N ILE A 175 -6.68 -5.95 -42.93
CA ILE A 175 -7.00 -7.38 -42.96
C ILE A 175 -7.68 -7.76 -41.66
N THR A 176 -8.81 -8.46 -41.77
CA THR A 176 -9.68 -8.74 -40.62
C THR A 176 -10.24 -10.14 -40.59
N ASN A 177 -10.71 -10.56 -39.42
CA ASN A 177 -11.49 -11.76 -39.21
C ASN A 177 -10.79 -13.06 -39.63
N ASN A 178 -9.46 -13.13 -39.58
CA ASN A 178 -8.76 -14.40 -39.70
C ASN A 178 -8.80 -15.15 -38.37
N ILE A 179 -8.90 -16.47 -38.44
CA ILE A 179 -8.88 -17.38 -37.29
C ILE A 179 -7.66 -18.28 -37.43
N ILE A 180 -6.79 -18.27 -36.41
CA ILE A 180 -5.65 -19.17 -36.30
C ILE A 180 -5.90 -20.10 -35.12
N GLY A 181 -6.11 -21.38 -35.44
CA GLY A 181 -6.49 -22.46 -34.54
C GLY A 181 -8.00 -22.65 -34.46
N GLY A 182 -8.52 -23.07 -33.31
CA GLY A 182 -9.94 -23.36 -33.17
C GLY A 182 -10.42 -23.58 -31.74
N THR A 183 -11.61 -24.17 -31.63
CA THR A 183 -12.36 -24.40 -30.38
C THR A 183 -12.39 -25.87 -29.96
N THR A 184 -11.71 -26.74 -30.72
CA THR A 184 -11.56 -28.17 -30.39
C THR A 184 -10.08 -28.58 -30.45
N PRO A 185 -9.67 -29.65 -29.74
CA PRO A 185 -8.29 -30.14 -29.83
C PRO A 185 -7.84 -30.53 -31.24
N GLN A 186 -8.77 -30.90 -32.13
CA GLN A 186 -8.49 -31.28 -33.51
C GLN A 186 -8.17 -30.09 -34.41
N GLU A 187 -8.60 -28.88 -34.06
CA GLU A 187 -8.34 -27.65 -34.83
C GLU A 187 -7.03 -26.97 -34.40
N ARG A 188 -6.31 -27.53 -33.43
CA ARG A 188 -5.07 -26.95 -32.86
C ARG A 188 -3.93 -26.94 -33.85
N ASN A 189 -3.31 -25.78 -34.07
CA ASN A 189 -2.00 -25.73 -34.71
C ASN A 189 -0.87 -25.92 -33.69
N ILE A 190 0.24 -26.49 -34.17
CA ILE A 190 1.54 -26.49 -33.51
C ILE A 190 2.44 -25.53 -34.30
N ILE A 191 2.90 -24.45 -33.67
CA ILE A 191 3.65 -23.38 -34.34
C ILE A 191 4.95 -23.16 -33.56
N SER A 192 6.00 -23.85 -33.99
CA SER A 192 7.19 -24.09 -33.17
C SER A 192 8.44 -24.17 -34.03
N GLY A 193 9.59 -23.83 -33.45
CA GLY A 193 10.89 -23.87 -34.13
C GLY A 193 11.09 -22.85 -35.26
N ASN A 194 10.14 -21.95 -35.54
CA ASN A 194 10.23 -20.98 -36.64
C ASN A 194 11.14 -19.80 -36.33
N GLY A 195 11.62 -19.18 -37.40
CA GLY A 195 12.11 -17.82 -37.42
C GLY A 195 13.59 -17.64 -37.10
N ILE A 196 13.97 -16.36 -37.11
CA ILE A 196 15.25 -15.80 -36.70
C ILE A 196 14.99 -14.64 -35.73
N THR A 197 16.02 -13.88 -35.35
CA THR A 197 15.82 -12.68 -34.53
C THR A 197 14.87 -11.70 -35.23
N GLY A 198 13.81 -11.26 -34.54
CA GLY A 198 12.88 -10.25 -35.04
C GLY A 198 11.64 -10.79 -35.77
N THR A 199 11.43 -12.12 -35.77
CA THR A 199 10.24 -12.78 -36.32
C THR A 199 9.45 -13.47 -35.23
N ALA A 200 8.18 -13.82 -35.47
CA ALA A 200 7.29 -14.46 -34.51
C ALA A 200 6.78 -15.83 -34.98
N GLY A 201 6.31 -16.68 -34.06
CA GLY A 201 5.49 -17.85 -34.43
C GLY A 201 4.26 -17.41 -35.21
N ILE A 202 3.52 -16.43 -34.67
CA ILE A 202 2.40 -15.75 -35.34
C ILE A 202 2.63 -14.24 -35.30
N SER A 203 2.54 -13.58 -36.45
CA SER A 203 2.74 -12.15 -36.60
C SER A 203 1.48 -11.53 -37.23
N ILE A 204 0.86 -10.56 -36.55
CA ILE A 204 -0.33 -9.82 -37.00
C ILE A 204 0.09 -8.37 -37.19
N GLN A 205 0.24 -7.93 -38.44
CA GLN A 205 0.78 -6.62 -38.79
C GLN A 205 -0.25 -5.82 -39.59
N LEU A 206 -0.57 -4.60 -39.14
CA LEU A 206 -1.53 -3.71 -39.82
C LEU A 206 -2.89 -4.40 -40.09
N ALA A 207 -3.33 -5.20 -39.11
CA ALA A 207 -4.48 -6.08 -39.23
C ALA A 207 -5.29 -6.11 -37.93
N ASP A 208 -6.61 -6.09 -38.08
CA ASP A 208 -7.56 -5.88 -36.98
C ASP A 208 -8.51 -7.05 -36.83
N ASN A 209 -9.15 -7.21 -35.68
CA ASN A 209 -10.24 -8.20 -35.49
C ASN A 209 -9.86 -9.66 -35.86
N ASN A 210 -8.59 -10.04 -35.72
CA ASN A 210 -8.14 -11.42 -35.91
C ASN A 210 -8.18 -12.18 -34.58
N VAL A 211 -8.32 -13.50 -34.66
CA VAL A 211 -8.49 -14.38 -33.50
C VAL A 211 -7.44 -15.49 -33.54
N VAL A 212 -6.69 -15.64 -32.46
CA VAL A 212 -5.72 -16.73 -32.26
C VAL A 212 -6.19 -17.55 -31.07
N VAL A 213 -6.63 -18.79 -31.28
CA VAL A 213 -7.23 -19.64 -30.23
C VAL A 213 -6.81 -21.09 -30.34
N GLY A 214 -6.63 -21.76 -29.20
CA GLY A 214 -6.45 -23.21 -29.15
C GLY A 214 -5.11 -23.74 -29.68
N ASN A 215 -4.10 -22.88 -29.88
CA ASN A 215 -2.81 -23.26 -30.48
C ASN A 215 -1.74 -23.63 -29.43
N TYR A 216 -0.77 -24.46 -29.82
CA TYR A 216 0.50 -24.63 -29.10
C TYR A 216 1.61 -23.90 -29.85
N ILE A 217 2.27 -22.96 -29.17
CA ILE A 217 3.20 -22.02 -29.77
C ILE A 217 4.52 -22.06 -28.98
N GLY A 218 5.55 -22.59 -29.62
CA GLY A 218 6.88 -22.80 -29.02
C GLY A 218 6.99 -24.04 -28.13
N THR A 219 6.01 -24.96 -28.18
CA THR A 219 6.06 -26.27 -27.53
C THR A 219 5.92 -27.40 -28.56
N ASP A 220 6.24 -28.63 -28.16
CA ASP A 220 5.95 -29.80 -29.00
C ASP A 220 4.44 -30.10 -29.05
N VAL A 221 4.07 -31.09 -29.86
CA VAL A 221 2.66 -31.54 -30.00
C VAL A 221 1.98 -31.90 -28.67
N SER A 222 2.75 -32.31 -27.66
CA SER A 222 2.20 -32.66 -26.35
C SER A 222 1.98 -31.44 -25.44
N GLY A 223 2.58 -30.30 -25.76
CA GLY A 223 2.50 -29.07 -24.97
C GLY A 223 3.32 -29.09 -23.68
N ASN A 224 4.13 -30.13 -23.45
CA ASN A 224 4.93 -30.29 -22.23
C ASN A 224 6.44 -30.21 -22.44
N LYS A 225 6.92 -30.15 -23.69
CA LYS A 225 8.35 -29.94 -24.00
C LYS A 225 8.57 -28.64 -24.76
N PRO A 226 9.69 -27.95 -24.49
CA PRO A 226 10.03 -26.73 -25.20
C PRO A 226 10.43 -27.05 -26.65
N LEU A 227 9.87 -26.31 -27.59
CA LEU A 227 10.21 -26.32 -29.02
C LEU A 227 10.16 -24.90 -29.58
N GLY A 228 10.70 -23.95 -28.81
CA GLY A 228 10.51 -22.51 -28.96
C GLY A 228 10.75 -21.96 -30.35
N ASN A 229 9.96 -20.96 -30.74
CA ASN A 229 10.32 -20.12 -31.88
C ASN A 229 11.52 -19.23 -31.52
N PHE A 230 12.30 -18.83 -32.52
CA PHE A 230 13.52 -18.06 -32.27
C PHE A 230 13.22 -16.64 -31.74
N GLY A 231 12.12 -16.03 -32.19
CA GLY A 231 11.63 -14.75 -31.70
C GLY A 231 10.34 -14.89 -30.87
N GLN A 232 9.37 -13.98 -31.07
CA GLN A 232 8.15 -13.93 -30.27
C GLN A 232 7.26 -15.17 -30.51
N GLY A 233 6.44 -15.56 -29.54
CA GLY A 233 5.36 -16.51 -29.78
C GLY A 233 4.29 -15.90 -30.69
N ILE A 234 3.73 -14.77 -30.25
CA ILE A 234 2.73 -13.99 -30.99
C ILE A 234 3.16 -12.51 -30.98
N ALA A 235 3.09 -11.82 -32.12
CA ALA A 235 3.30 -10.38 -32.21
C ALA A 235 2.11 -9.69 -32.87
N ILE A 236 1.63 -8.59 -32.28
CA ILE A 236 0.66 -7.65 -32.87
C ILE A 236 1.40 -6.33 -33.10
N VAL A 237 1.44 -5.90 -34.35
CA VAL A 237 2.15 -4.69 -34.79
C VAL A 237 1.17 -3.79 -35.54
N GLU A 238 0.89 -2.61 -34.99
CA GLU A 238 -0.07 -1.65 -35.59
C GLU A 238 -1.46 -2.26 -35.89
N GLY A 239 -1.99 -3.10 -34.99
CA GLY A 239 -3.24 -3.84 -35.20
C GLY A 239 -4.21 -3.75 -34.03
N ALA A 240 -5.50 -3.53 -34.30
CA ALA A 240 -6.51 -3.25 -33.30
C ALA A 240 -7.53 -4.38 -33.13
N ASN A 241 -8.13 -4.48 -31.93
CA ASN A 241 -9.25 -5.38 -31.65
C ASN A 241 -8.97 -6.87 -31.91
N ASN A 242 -7.71 -7.30 -31.92
CA ASN A 242 -7.36 -8.71 -32.05
C ASN A 242 -7.57 -9.45 -30.72
N ILE A 243 -7.94 -10.73 -30.79
CA ILE A 243 -8.19 -11.58 -29.62
C ILE A 243 -7.21 -12.74 -29.61
N ILE A 244 -6.42 -12.84 -28.55
CA ILE A 244 -5.50 -13.94 -28.29
C ILE A 244 -6.07 -14.77 -27.13
N GLY A 245 -6.55 -15.96 -27.45
CA GLY A 245 -7.13 -16.93 -26.53
C GLY A 245 -8.64 -16.76 -26.32
N GLY A 246 -9.22 -17.60 -25.46
CA GLY A 246 -10.65 -17.64 -25.23
C GLY A 246 -11.00 -18.23 -23.86
N VAL A 247 -12.29 -18.19 -23.52
CA VAL A 247 -12.78 -18.46 -22.16
C VAL A 247 -13.03 -19.94 -21.86
N THR A 248 -12.64 -20.85 -22.76
CA THR A 248 -12.75 -22.30 -22.58
C THR A 248 -11.37 -22.96 -22.67
N PRO A 249 -11.15 -24.12 -22.03
CA PRO A 249 -9.88 -24.83 -22.13
C PRO A 249 -9.44 -25.13 -23.57
N ASP A 250 -10.37 -25.41 -24.49
CA ASP A 250 -10.04 -25.74 -25.88
C ASP A 250 -9.64 -24.51 -26.72
N THR A 251 -10.10 -23.32 -26.35
CA THR A 251 -9.72 -22.04 -26.99
C THR A 251 -8.42 -21.44 -26.46
N ARG A 252 -7.81 -22.06 -25.45
CA ARG A 252 -6.58 -21.59 -24.80
C ARG A 252 -5.38 -21.77 -25.70
N ASN A 253 -4.58 -20.72 -25.87
CA ASN A 253 -3.24 -20.90 -26.41
C ASN A 253 -2.24 -21.26 -25.30
N ILE A 254 -1.28 -22.10 -25.64
CA ILE A 254 -0.07 -22.35 -24.85
C ILE A 254 1.08 -21.62 -25.55
N VAL A 255 1.67 -20.61 -24.91
CA VAL A 255 2.69 -19.73 -25.50
C VAL A 255 3.95 -19.74 -24.64
N SER A 256 4.89 -20.60 -25.00
CA SER A 256 6.00 -20.99 -24.12
C SER A 256 7.30 -21.24 -24.89
N ALA A 257 8.44 -21.14 -24.19
CA ALA A 257 9.80 -21.33 -24.69
C ALA A 257 10.25 -20.42 -25.85
N ASN A 258 9.51 -19.35 -26.15
CA ASN A 258 9.87 -18.36 -27.16
C ASN A 258 10.85 -17.32 -26.60
N SER A 259 11.37 -16.42 -27.44
CA SER A 259 12.18 -15.30 -26.93
C SER A 259 11.37 -14.36 -26.04
N GLU A 260 10.10 -14.16 -26.38
CA GLU A 260 9.06 -13.43 -25.66
C GLU A 260 7.72 -14.08 -25.99
N GLY A 261 6.76 -14.09 -25.07
CA GLY A 261 5.48 -14.78 -25.27
C GLY A 261 4.60 -14.05 -26.29
N ILE A 262 3.97 -12.96 -25.86
CA ILE A 262 3.07 -12.14 -26.67
C ILE A 262 3.55 -10.68 -26.66
N LEU A 263 3.75 -10.08 -27.83
CA LEU A 263 4.19 -8.69 -28.00
C LEU A 263 3.07 -7.86 -28.67
N ILE A 264 2.79 -6.67 -28.14
CA ILE A 264 1.89 -5.67 -28.72
C ILE A 264 2.65 -4.35 -28.87
N ILE A 265 2.83 -3.89 -30.11
CA ILE A 265 3.59 -2.67 -30.42
C ILE A 265 2.93 -1.81 -31.49
N GLY A 266 3.23 -0.52 -31.49
CA GLY A 266 2.78 0.44 -32.51
C GLY A 266 1.51 1.19 -32.14
N SER A 267 1.30 2.31 -32.83
CA SER A 267 0.34 3.36 -32.45
C SER A 267 -1.12 2.94 -32.60
N ASN A 268 -1.40 2.10 -33.60
CA ASN A 268 -2.74 1.58 -33.85
C ASN A 268 -3.00 0.27 -33.08
N SER A 269 -2.06 -0.18 -32.24
CA SER A 269 -2.25 -1.37 -31.42
C SER A 269 -3.13 -1.08 -30.21
N ILE A 270 -4.44 -1.00 -30.48
CA ILE A 270 -5.45 -0.63 -29.49
C ILE A 270 -6.51 -1.69 -29.31
N ASN A 271 -7.09 -1.77 -28.12
CA ASN A 271 -8.22 -2.65 -27.80
C ASN A 271 -7.97 -4.14 -28.07
N ASN A 272 -6.71 -4.59 -28.12
CA ASN A 272 -6.40 -6.00 -28.24
C ASN A 272 -6.66 -6.70 -26.89
N VAL A 273 -7.08 -7.96 -26.94
CA VAL A 273 -7.44 -8.75 -25.76
C VAL A 273 -6.63 -10.03 -25.71
N ILE A 274 -5.88 -10.23 -24.64
CA ILE A 274 -5.17 -11.48 -24.34
C ILE A 274 -5.92 -12.14 -23.19
N GLN A 275 -6.60 -13.28 -23.39
CA GLN A 275 -7.43 -13.91 -22.35
C GLN A 275 -7.37 -15.43 -22.40
N GLY A 276 -7.42 -16.07 -21.23
CA GLY A 276 -7.55 -17.53 -21.13
C GLY A 276 -6.31 -18.34 -21.56
N ASN A 277 -5.15 -17.71 -21.73
CA ASN A 277 -3.92 -18.34 -22.21
C ASN A 277 -3.05 -18.90 -21.07
N TYR A 278 -2.23 -19.90 -21.36
CA TYR A 278 -1.07 -20.25 -20.52
C TYR A 278 0.21 -19.78 -21.20
N ILE A 279 1.00 -18.99 -20.48
CA ILE A 279 2.14 -18.25 -21.03
C ILE A 279 3.36 -18.54 -20.14
N GLY A 280 4.33 -19.24 -20.70
CA GLY A 280 5.56 -19.68 -20.01
C GLY A 280 5.41 -20.93 -19.14
N THR A 281 4.27 -21.62 -19.23
CA THR A 281 4.04 -22.93 -18.61
C THR A 281 3.71 -24.00 -19.64
N ASP A 282 3.70 -25.25 -19.21
CA ASP A 282 3.19 -26.37 -19.99
C ASP A 282 1.65 -26.34 -20.12
N VAL A 283 1.09 -27.27 -20.90
CA VAL A 283 -0.36 -27.42 -21.06
C VAL A 283 -1.12 -27.66 -19.74
N THR A 284 -0.49 -28.21 -18.72
CA THR A 284 -1.14 -28.42 -17.41
C THR A 284 -1.13 -27.15 -16.54
N GLY A 285 -0.29 -26.17 -16.86
CA GLY A 285 -0.09 -24.97 -16.06
C GLY A 285 0.66 -25.22 -14.76
N THR A 286 1.46 -26.30 -14.69
CA THR A 286 2.17 -26.71 -13.47
C THR A 286 3.69 -26.87 -13.66
N ASP A 287 4.17 -26.97 -14.90
CA ASP A 287 5.60 -27.05 -15.21
C ASP A 287 6.08 -25.80 -15.94
N ASN A 288 7.31 -25.36 -15.64
CA ASN A 288 7.93 -24.18 -16.23
C ASN A 288 8.46 -24.49 -17.65
N LEU A 289 7.92 -23.78 -18.65
CA LEU A 289 8.42 -23.72 -20.02
C LEU A 289 8.63 -22.26 -20.45
N GLY A 290 9.15 -21.45 -19.55
CA GLY A 290 9.21 -19.99 -19.61
C GLY A 290 9.70 -19.42 -20.92
N ASN A 291 9.13 -18.30 -21.33
CA ASN A 291 9.72 -17.49 -22.38
C ASN A 291 10.98 -16.78 -21.84
N LYS A 292 11.95 -16.49 -22.71
CA LYS A 292 13.25 -15.94 -22.29
C LYS A 292 13.19 -14.49 -21.78
N ARG A 293 12.14 -13.75 -22.15
CA ARG A 293 11.88 -12.34 -21.75
C ARG A 293 10.48 -12.24 -21.14
N ALA A 294 9.63 -11.35 -21.62
CA ALA A 294 8.29 -11.17 -21.09
C ALA A 294 7.34 -12.30 -21.50
N GLY A 295 6.38 -12.64 -20.63
CA GLY A 295 5.21 -13.41 -21.02
C GLY A 295 4.30 -12.57 -21.92
N VAL A 296 3.99 -11.35 -21.50
CA VAL A 296 3.27 -10.35 -22.29
C VAL A 296 3.99 -9.02 -22.26
N ALA A 297 4.23 -8.41 -23.42
CA ALA A 297 4.86 -7.10 -23.57
C ALA A 297 3.95 -6.15 -24.36
N ILE A 298 3.74 -4.94 -23.84
CA ILE A 298 2.97 -3.85 -24.47
C ILE A 298 3.84 -2.61 -24.46
N GLY A 299 4.16 -2.03 -25.61
CA GLY A 299 4.98 -0.82 -25.64
C GLY A 299 5.43 -0.38 -27.02
N PHE A 300 6.55 0.34 -27.09
CA PHE A 300 7.13 0.73 -28.38
C PHE A 300 7.95 -0.41 -29.00
N GLY A 301 7.85 -0.57 -30.32
CA GLY A 301 8.72 -1.45 -31.10
C GLY A 301 9.71 -0.63 -31.92
N THR A 302 10.94 -1.13 -32.09
CA THR A 302 11.91 -0.56 -33.04
C THR A 302 11.76 -1.18 -34.42
N SER A 303 10.57 -1.13 -35.03
CA SER A 303 10.46 -1.41 -36.46
C SER A 303 10.96 -0.20 -37.25
N ASN A 304 12.17 -0.28 -37.80
CA ASN A 304 12.77 0.65 -38.76
C ASN A 304 13.20 2.05 -38.26
N GLY A 305 13.54 2.21 -36.98
CA GLY A 305 14.22 3.42 -36.49
C GLY A 305 13.41 4.71 -36.53
N SER A 306 12.07 4.61 -36.64
CA SER A 306 11.15 5.74 -36.46
C SER A 306 10.29 5.49 -35.22
N PRO A 307 10.03 6.50 -34.37
CA PRO A 307 9.06 6.37 -33.29
C PRO A 307 7.67 6.17 -33.89
N VAL A 308 7.27 4.90 -34.04
CA VAL A 308 5.86 4.52 -34.10
C VAL A 308 5.23 4.95 -32.77
N GLY A 309 4.05 5.56 -32.80
CA GLY A 309 3.32 5.89 -31.57
C GLY A 309 3.05 4.62 -30.74
N GLU A 310 2.54 4.79 -29.53
CA GLU A 310 2.55 3.71 -28.54
C GLU A 310 1.17 3.09 -28.31
N PRO A 311 1.11 1.79 -27.93
CA PRO A 311 -0.15 1.08 -27.74
C PRO A 311 -0.99 1.66 -26.60
N SER A 312 -2.32 1.60 -26.74
CA SER A 312 -3.24 2.01 -25.67
C SER A 312 -4.47 1.13 -25.57
N ASN A 313 -5.12 1.14 -24.41
CA ASN A 313 -6.41 0.47 -24.19
C ASN A 313 -6.42 -1.06 -24.45
N ASN A 314 -5.26 -1.72 -24.38
CA ASN A 314 -5.19 -3.17 -24.50
C ASN A 314 -5.53 -3.85 -23.17
N ARG A 315 -6.04 -5.09 -23.22
CA ARG A 315 -6.44 -5.86 -22.04
C ARG A 315 -5.69 -7.18 -21.96
N VAL A 316 -4.99 -7.38 -20.84
CA VAL A 316 -4.42 -8.67 -20.42
C VAL A 316 -5.34 -9.27 -19.36
N GLY A 317 -6.04 -10.32 -19.75
CA GLY A 317 -7.02 -11.06 -18.97
C GLY A 317 -8.47 -10.60 -19.22
N GLY A 318 -9.34 -10.86 -18.25
CA GLY A 318 -10.77 -10.57 -18.34
C GLY A 318 -11.54 -11.25 -17.21
N THR A 319 -12.86 -11.08 -17.17
CA THR A 319 -13.71 -11.51 -16.03
C THR A 319 -14.59 -12.72 -16.31
N THR A 320 -14.74 -13.10 -17.57
CA THR A 320 -15.68 -14.14 -18.01
C THR A 320 -15.18 -15.53 -17.63
N GLY A 321 -16.01 -16.34 -16.97
CA GLY A 321 -15.69 -17.74 -16.64
C GLY A 321 -14.64 -17.92 -15.54
N ILE A 322 -14.33 -16.87 -14.77
CA ILE A 322 -13.42 -16.93 -13.62
C ILE A 322 -14.15 -17.50 -12.40
N THR A 323 -13.50 -18.44 -11.72
CA THR A 323 -13.93 -18.97 -10.42
C THR A 323 -13.24 -18.19 -9.30
N ILE A 324 -14.00 -17.46 -8.49
CA ILE A 324 -13.43 -16.69 -7.35
C ILE A 324 -12.86 -17.64 -6.30
N GLY A 325 -11.61 -17.44 -5.90
CA GLY A 325 -10.95 -18.31 -4.91
C GLY A 325 -10.57 -19.70 -5.45
N GLY A 326 -10.84 -20.00 -6.72
CA GLY A 326 -10.54 -21.27 -7.38
C GLY A 326 -9.53 -21.09 -8.51
N PRO A 327 -9.13 -22.16 -9.22
CA PRO A 327 -8.06 -22.13 -10.21
C PRO A 327 -8.30 -21.14 -11.35
N CYS A 328 -7.22 -20.78 -12.06
CA CYS A 328 -7.27 -19.90 -13.23
C CYS A 328 -8.08 -20.54 -14.38
N THR A 329 -9.35 -20.13 -14.51
CA THR A 329 -10.30 -20.59 -15.53
C THR A 329 -10.86 -19.43 -16.35
N GLY A 330 -11.56 -19.73 -17.44
CA GLY A 330 -12.22 -18.70 -18.22
C GLY A 330 -11.23 -17.77 -18.92
N ALA A 331 -11.46 -16.46 -18.77
CA ALA A 331 -10.64 -15.39 -19.33
C ALA A 331 -9.30 -15.17 -18.59
N CYS A 332 -9.07 -15.84 -17.46
CA CYS A 332 -7.82 -15.74 -16.71
C CYS A 332 -6.64 -16.24 -17.54
N ASN A 333 -5.57 -15.43 -17.66
CA ASN A 333 -4.29 -15.93 -18.16
C ASN A 333 -3.43 -16.43 -16.98
N LEU A 334 -2.73 -17.55 -17.20
CA LEU A 334 -1.66 -18.02 -16.34
C LEU A 334 -0.32 -17.58 -16.95
N ILE A 335 0.42 -16.71 -16.26
CA ILE A 335 1.65 -16.08 -16.77
C ILE A 335 2.78 -16.34 -15.78
N SER A 336 3.58 -17.36 -16.05
CA SER A 336 4.55 -17.91 -15.10
C SER A 336 5.80 -18.41 -15.81
N GLY A 337 6.92 -18.47 -15.09
CA GLY A 337 8.21 -18.97 -15.61
C GLY A 337 8.98 -18.01 -16.53
N ASN A 338 8.46 -16.81 -16.81
CA ASN A 338 9.08 -15.82 -17.71
C ASN A 338 10.08 -14.93 -16.95
N ASP A 339 10.92 -14.16 -17.65
CA ASP A 339 11.74 -13.14 -16.98
C ASP A 339 10.84 -12.02 -16.41
N GLN A 340 9.93 -11.51 -17.24
CA GLN A 340 8.88 -10.58 -16.80
C GLN A 340 7.52 -11.24 -17.07
N GLY A 341 6.59 -11.21 -16.12
CA GLY A 341 5.24 -11.72 -16.40
C GLY A 341 4.54 -10.83 -17.44
N VAL A 342 4.21 -9.60 -17.04
CA VAL A 342 3.66 -8.57 -17.92
C VAL A 342 4.54 -7.33 -17.89
N VAL A 343 4.94 -6.80 -19.04
CA VAL A 343 5.65 -5.52 -19.15
C VAL A 343 4.84 -4.52 -19.96
N ILE A 344 4.66 -3.32 -19.43
CA ILE A 344 4.03 -2.18 -20.12
C ILE A 344 5.08 -1.07 -20.16
N TYR A 345 5.52 -0.64 -21.35
CA TYR A 345 6.68 0.24 -21.43
C TYR A 345 6.57 1.29 -22.55
N GLY A 346 7.00 2.51 -22.24
CA GLY A 346 6.98 3.64 -23.18
C GLY A 346 6.16 4.80 -22.64
N THR A 347 6.62 6.01 -22.98
CA THR A 347 6.17 7.30 -22.40
C THR A 347 4.80 7.76 -22.88
N LYS A 348 4.21 7.04 -23.82
CA LYS A 348 2.87 7.26 -24.40
C LYS A 348 2.02 5.99 -24.34
N THR A 349 2.46 4.96 -23.64
CA THR A 349 1.76 3.68 -23.52
C THR A 349 0.78 3.81 -22.37
N HIS A 350 -0.51 3.84 -22.67
CA HIS A 350 -1.50 4.24 -21.67
C HIS A 350 -2.86 3.54 -21.77
N GLY A 351 -3.67 3.62 -20.70
CA GLY A 351 -5.01 3.06 -20.68
C GLY A 351 -5.08 1.53 -20.73
N ASN A 352 -3.95 0.82 -20.64
CA ASN A 352 -3.93 -0.63 -20.70
C ASN A 352 -4.39 -1.23 -19.36
N LYS A 353 -4.99 -2.42 -19.41
CA LYS A 353 -5.60 -3.08 -18.25
C LYS A 353 -5.09 -4.50 -18.06
N VAL A 354 -4.61 -4.82 -16.86
CA VAL A 354 -4.23 -6.19 -16.45
C VAL A 354 -5.25 -6.66 -15.41
N LEU A 355 -6.16 -7.56 -15.79
CA LEU A 355 -7.32 -7.96 -14.98
C LEU A 355 -7.47 -9.49 -14.90
N GLY A 356 -7.68 -10.02 -13.69
CA GLY A 356 -8.10 -11.42 -13.52
C GLY A 356 -7.03 -12.47 -13.89
N ASN A 357 -5.74 -12.13 -13.82
CA ASN A 357 -4.64 -13.03 -14.20
C ASN A 357 -3.97 -13.69 -12.98
N TYR A 358 -3.31 -14.83 -13.23
CA TYR A 358 -2.42 -15.49 -12.28
C TYR A 358 -0.99 -15.31 -12.77
N ILE A 359 -0.16 -14.64 -11.97
CA ILE A 359 1.17 -14.19 -12.38
C ILE A 359 2.20 -14.68 -11.36
N GLY A 360 3.02 -15.65 -11.77
CA GLY A 360 4.10 -16.24 -10.96
C GLY A 360 3.71 -17.46 -10.10
N THR A 361 2.50 -17.97 -10.28
CA THR A 361 1.97 -19.17 -9.58
C THR A 361 1.66 -20.31 -10.56
N ASP A 362 1.21 -21.46 -10.05
CA ASP A 362 0.61 -22.52 -10.85
C ASP A 362 -0.87 -22.22 -11.21
N LEU A 363 -1.49 -23.09 -12.00
CA LEU A 363 -2.92 -23.03 -12.33
C LEU A 363 -3.85 -22.89 -11.10
N THR A 364 -3.45 -23.42 -9.95
CA THR A 364 -4.27 -23.36 -8.73
C THR A 364 -4.17 -22.02 -8.00
N GLY A 365 -3.12 -21.24 -8.26
CA GLY A 365 -2.81 -20.02 -7.53
C GLY A 365 -2.37 -20.28 -6.09
N ALA A 366 -2.02 -21.52 -5.77
CA ALA A 366 -1.66 -21.97 -4.42
C ALA A 366 -0.24 -22.55 -4.34
N LYS A 367 0.47 -22.70 -5.46
CA LYS A 367 1.83 -23.27 -5.49
C LYS A 367 2.78 -22.46 -6.36
N ILE A 368 4.06 -22.56 -6.01
CA ILE A 368 5.20 -21.91 -6.68
C ILE A 368 6.31 -22.90 -7.06
N PHE A 369 6.11 -24.18 -6.74
CA PHE A 369 7.02 -25.27 -7.05
C PHE A 369 6.54 -26.02 -8.29
N ASP A 370 7.47 -26.38 -9.18
CA ASP A 370 7.20 -27.27 -10.32
C ASP A 370 6.97 -28.72 -9.87
N ALA A 371 6.64 -29.63 -10.80
CA ALA A 371 6.45 -31.05 -10.47
C ALA A 371 7.71 -31.73 -9.89
N ALA A 372 8.90 -31.14 -10.07
CA ALA A 372 10.16 -31.59 -9.50
C ALA A 372 10.43 -31.03 -8.08
N GLY A 373 9.52 -30.21 -7.53
CA GLY A 373 9.65 -29.61 -6.21
C GLY A 373 10.62 -28.42 -6.16
N ILE A 374 10.98 -27.83 -7.29
CA ILE A 374 11.88 -26.68 -7.37
C ILE A 374 11.04 -25.40 -7.55
N LYS A 375 11.36 -24.33 -6.80
CA LYS A 375 10.70 -23.00 -6.91
C LYS A 375 11.06 -22.35 -8.26
N ARG A 376 10.43 -22.83 -9.34
CA ARG A 376 10.71 -22.44 -10.74
C ARG A 376 9.51 -21.85 -11.48
N LEU A 377 8.33 -21.76 -10.88
CA LEU A 377 7.15 -21.21 -11.58
C LEU A 377 7.07 -19.68 -11.53
N GLY A 378 7.72 -19.03 -10.56
CA GLY A 378 7.77 -17.57 -10.47
C GLY A 378 8.38 -16.93 -11.71
N ASN A 379 7.83 -15.80 -12.14
CA ASN A 379 8.57 -14.93 -13.07
C ASN A 379 9.74 -14.27 -12.32
N THR A 380 10.75 -13.74 -13.01
CA THR A 380 11.75 -12.91 -12.31
C THR A 380 11.09 -11.67 -11.72
N GLN A 381 10.30 -10.94 -12.50
CA GLN A 381 9.47 -9.80 -12.07
C GLN A 381 8.02 -10.08 -12.48
N GLY A 382 7.04 -9.84 -11.60
CA GLY A 382 5.64 -10.13 -11.91
C GLY A 382 5.06 -9.21 -13.00
N ILE A 383 4.69 -7.99 -12.63
CA ILE A 383 4.30 -6.92 -13.55
C ILE A 383 5.35 -5.81 -13.48
N ASP A 384 5.73 -5.25 -14.63
CA ASP A 384 6.75 -4.21 -14.76
C ASP A 384 6.24 -3.08 -15.67
N VAL A 385 5.92 -1.92 -15.12
CA VAL A 385 5.48 -0.72 -15.84
C VAL A 385 6.67 0.23 -15.93
N GLN A 386 7.08 0.58 -17.15
CA GLN A 386 8.30 1.34 -17.40
C GLN A 386 7.99 2.62 -18.17
N ALA A 387 8.05 3.76 -17.48
CA ALA A 387 7.72 5.07 -18.03
C ALA A 387 6.30 5.22 -18.62
N ALA A 388 5.40 4.26 -18.37
CA ALA A 388 4.04 4.24 -18.92
C ALA A 388 3.04 4.83 -17.92
N HIS A 389 1.94 5.40 -18.43
CA HIS A 389 0.99 6.18 -17.63
C HIS A 389 -0.47 5.74 -17.81
N ASP A 390 -1.36 6.11 -16.89
CA ASP A 390 -2.81 5.82 -16.93
C ASP A 390 -3.15 4.32 -17.15
N ASN A 391 -2.33 3.39 -16.66
CA ASN A 391 -2.63 1.95 -16.76
C ASN A 391 -3.32 1.45 -15.49
N THR A 392 -4.16 0.42 -15.62
CA THR A 392 -4.85 -0.20 -14.49
C THR A 392 -4.41 -1.64 -14.28
N ILE A 393 -3.95 -1.96 -13.08
CA ILE A 393 -3.64 -3.33 -12.63
C ILE A 393 -4.69 -3.72 -11.59
N GLY A 394 -5.56 -4.64 -11.98
CA GLY A 394 -6.69 -5.13 -11.20
C GLY A 394 -7.96 -4.28 -11.35
N GLY A 395 -8.94 -4.46 -10.48
CA GLY A 395 -10.25 -3.83 -10.59
C GLY A 395 -11.01 -3.80 -9.28
N THR A 396 -12.31 -3.54 -9.35
CA THR A 396 -13.16 -3.40 -8.15
C THR A 396 -14.06 -4.60 -7.88
N THR A 397 -14.04 -5.57 -8.80
CA THR A 397 -14.77 -6.83 -8.65
C THR A 397 -13.80 -7.98 -8.36
N PRO A 398 -14.21 -9.03 -7.61
CA PRO A 398 -13.35 -10.19 -7.36
C PRO A 398 -12.85 -10.89 -8.64
N GLN A 399 -13.58 -10.80 -9.76
CA GLN A 399 -13.17 -11.39 -11.05
C GLN A 399 -12.05 -10.59 -11.74
N GLU A 400 -11.89 -9.30 -11.42
CA GLU A 400 -10.84 -8.45 -11.99
C GLU A 400 -9.52 -8.56 -11.22
N ARG A 401 -9.54 -9.21 -10.05
CA ARG A 401 -8.37 -9.41 -9.17
C ARG A 401 -7.29 -10.23 -9.87
N ASN A 402 -6.09 -9.68 -9.94
CA ASN A 402 -4.92 -10.50 -10.25
C ASN A 402 -4.38 -11.18 -8.97
N ILE A 403 -3.83 -12.38 -9.13
CA ILE A 403 -3.01 -13.06 -8.13
C ILE A 403 -1.56 -12.94 -8.58
N ILE A 404 -0.74 -12.18 -7.85
CA ILE A 404 0.63 -11.78 -8.24
C ILE A 404 1.60 -12.20 -7.13
N SER A 405 2.10 -13.43 -7.25
CA SER A 405 2.79 -14.12 -6.15
C SER A 405 3.88 -15.03 -6.69
N GLY A 406 4.82 -15.44 -5.84
CA GLY A 406 5.88 -16.39 -6.18
C GLY A 406 6.98 -15.85 -7.08
N ASN A 407 6.95 -14.56 -7.47
CA ASN A 407 7.94 -13.97 -8.35
C ASN A 407 9.30 -13.81 -7.63
N LEU A 408 10.40 -13.90 -8.38
CA LEU A 408 11.78 -13.89 -7.84
C LEU A 408 12.34 -12.48 -7.57
N LYS A 409 11.51 -11.44 -7.74
CA LYS A 409 11.77 -10.05 -7.38
C LYS A 409 10.49 -9.46 -6.80
N ASN A 410 9.98 -8.37 -7.38
CA ASN A 410 8.78 -7.72 -6.90
C ASN A 410 7.54 -8.33 -7.56
N GLY A 411 6.39 -8.20 -6.91
CA GLY A 411 5.10 -8.50 -7.53
C GLY A 411 4.80 -7.52 -8.66
N ILE A 412 4.74 -6.23 -8.34
CA ILE A 412 4.55 -5.13 -9.30
C ILE A 412 5.70 -4.14 -9.16
N ARG A 413 6.24 -3.65 -10.27
CA ARG A 413 7.19 -2.54 -10.29
C ARG A 413 6.70 -1.44 -11.24
N LEU A 414 6.71 -0.19 -10.79
CA LEU A 414 6.61 1.01 -11.61
C LEU A 414 8.00 1.66 -11.60
N LYS A 415 8.60 1.89 -12.76
CA LYS A 415 9.94 2.47 -12.84
C LYS A 415 10.10 3.50 -13.95
N GLU A 416 11.00 4.44 -13.73
CA GLU A 416 11.54 5.27 -14.79
C GLU A 416 12.39 4.47 -15.80
N VAL A 417 12.69 5.11 -16.95
CA VAL A 417 13.66 4.59 -17.93
C VAL A 417 14.69 5.68 -18.23
N PRO A 418 15.90 5.61 -17.63
CA PRO A 418 16.92 6.65 -17.81
C PRO A 418 17.42 6.74 -19.26
N GLY A 419 17.78 7.96 -19.68
CA GLY A 419 18.62 8.17 -20.87
C GLY A 419 17.91 8.47 -22.19
N THR A 420 16.64 8.91 -22.18
CA THR A 420 15.95 9.45 -23.36
C THR A 420 15.80 10.97 -23.26
N PRO A 421 16.68 11.77 -23.90
CA PRO A 421 16.60 13.23 -23.83
C PRO A 421 15.27 13.75 -24.40
N ASN A 422 14.60 14.64 -23.66
CA ASN A 422 13.34 15.31 -24.04
C ASN A 422 12.08 14.43 -24.07
N LEU A 423 12.08 13.29 -23.37
CA LEU A 423 10.85 12.52 -23.09
C LEU A 423 10.67 12.45 -21.58
N ASP A 424 9.44 12.64 -21.12
CA ASP A 424 9.06 12.34 -19.74
C ASP A 424 9.11 10.82 -19.56
N THR A 425 10.03 10.36 -18.72
CA THR A 425 10.27 8.93 -18.48
C THR A 425 9.63 8.43 -17.20
N THR A 426 8.81 9.26 -16.55
CA THR A 426 8.23 9.01 -15.25
C THR A 426 6.99 8.13 -15.39
N PRO A 427 6.88 7.00 -14.66
CA PRO A 427 5.62 6.27 -14.58
C PRO A 427 4.62 7.06 -13.73
N GLU A 428 3.51 7.47 -14.33
CA GLU A 428 2.54 8.34 -13.66
C GLU A 428 1.08 7.91 -13.82
N PHE A 429 0.23 8.30 -12.86
CA PHE A 429 -1.23 8.05 -12.90
C PHE A 429 -1.63 6.59 -13.08
N ASN A 430 -0.76 5.63 -12.74
CA ASN A 430 -1.11 4.22 -12.79
C ASN A 430 -1.93 3.83 -11.55
N GLU A 431 -2.93 2.97 -11.74
CA GLU A 431 -3.82 2.50 -10.68
C GLU A 431 -3.60 1.01 -10.40
N ILE A 432 -3.26 0.66 -9.16
CA ILE A 432 -3.14 -0.73 -8.69
C ILE A 432 -4.26 -0.96 -7.67
N LYS A 433 -5.30 -1.74 -8.02
CA LYS A 433 -6.48 -1.93 -7.17
C LYS A 433 -7.04 -3.34 -7.21
N GLY A 434 -7.53 -3.81 -6.05
CA GLY A 434 -8.26 -5.09 -5.92
C GLY A 434 -7.42 -6.35 -6.16
N ASN A 435 -6.08 -6.28 -6.09
CA ASN A 435 -5.18 -7.42 -6.34
C ASN A 435 -4.82 -8.18 -5.05
N TYR A 436 -4.44 -9.45 -5.19
CA TYR A 436 -3.73 -10.21 -4.15
C TYR A 436 -2.27 -10.36 -4.55
N ILE A 437 -1.36 -9.91 -3.68
CA ILE A 437 0.06 -9.77 -3.97
C ILE A 437 0.86 -10.41 -2.84
N GLY A 438 1.55 -11.51 -3.17
CA GLY A 438 2.35 -12.30 -2.22
C GLY A 438 1.56 -13.38 -1.46
N THR A 439 0.26 -13.54 -1.73
CA THR A 439 -0.55 -14.60 -1.12
C THR A 439 -1.04 -15.62 -2.16
N ASP A 440 -1.62 -16.71 -1.68
CA ASP A 440 -2.42 -17.59 -2.53
C ASP A 440 -3.73 -16.93 -2.97
N VAL A 441 -4.45 -17.61 -3.87
CA VAL A 441 -5.76 -17.17 -4.38
C VAL A 441 -6.80 -16.95 -3.25
N SER A 442 -6.70 -17.68 -2.13
CA SER A 442 -7.61 -17.50 -1.00
C SER A 442 -7.27 -16.27 -0.14
N GLY A 443 -6.05 -15.73 -0.27
CA GLY A 443 -5.55 -14.64 0.56
C GLY A 443 -5.24 -15.06 1.99
N THR A 444 -4.94 -16.35 2.21
CA THR A 444 -4.73 -16.92 3.56
C THR A 444 -3.41 -17.65 3.74
N ALA A 445 -2.74 -18.01 2.65
CA ALA A 445 -1.42 -18.64 2.65
C ALA A 445 -0.36 -17.72 2.02
N ASP A 446 0.84 -17.80 2.54
CA ASP A 446 2.02 -17.07 2.07
C ASP A 446 2.57 -17.73 0.79
N LEU A 447 2.64 -16.97 -0.29
CA LEU A 447 3.33 -17.30 -1.54
C LEU A 447 4.23 -16.12 -1.97
N GLY A 448 4.89 -15.49 -1.01
CA GLY A 448 5.61 -14.24 -1.16
C GLY A 448 6.42 -14.08 -2.44
N ASN A 449 6.37 -12.87 -2.99
CA ASN A 449 7.41 -12.44 -3.91
C ASN A 449 8.71 -12.26 -3.10
N THR A 450 9.87 -12.58 -3.69
CA THR A 450 11.12 -12.63 -2.91
C THR A 450 11.74 -11.26 -2.61
N LEU A 451 11.16 -10.18 -3.13
CA LEU A 451 11.43 -8.80 -2.70
C LEU A 451 10.14 -8.17 -2.20
N ASN A 452 9.68 -7.07 -2.82
CA ASN A 452 8.53 -6.32 -2.36
C ASN A 452 7.24 -6.78 -3.04
N GLY A 453 6.09 -6.49 -2.44
CA GLY A 453 4.81 -6.64 -3.12
C GLY A 453 4.71 -5.67 -4.30
N ILE A 454 4.83 -4.38 -4.01
CA ILE A 454 4.80 -3.29 -4.99
C ILE A 454 6.06 -2.44 -4.81
N TYR A 455 6.72 -2.07 -5.91
CA TYR A 455 7.87 -1.17 -5.94
C TYR A 455 7.62 0.01 -6.89
N ILE A 456 7.61 1.24 -6.39
CA ILE A 456 7.61 2.49 -7.17
C ILE A 456 9.02 3.06 -7.14
N GLU A 457 9.61 3.25 -8.32
CA GLU A 457 10.95 3.78 -8.54
C GLU A 457 10.85 5.05 -9.40
N ASN A 458 11.07 6.20 -8.78
CA ASN A 458 10.96 7.52 -9.41
C ASN A 458 9.61 7.70 -10.16
N GLY A 459 8.49 7.51 -9.46
CA GLY A 459 7.13 7.58 -10.04
C GLY A 459 6.23 8.65 -9.45
N LEU A 460 5.41 9.28 -10.28
CA LEU A 460 4.57 10.43 -9.90
C LEU A 460 3.08 10.07 -9.84
N ASP A 461 2.35 10.52 -8.81
CA ASP A 461 0.88 10.48 -8.76
C ASP A 461 0.24 9.09 -9.04
N ASN A 462 0.93 8.00 -8.71
CA ASN A 462 0.36 6.66 -8.85
C ASN A 462 -0.54 6.33 -7.65
N THR A 463 -1.60 5.54 -7.87
CA THR A 463 -2.54 5.16 -6.80
C THR A 463 -2.51 3.65 -6.53
N ILE A 464 -2.27 3.28 -5.27
CA ILE A 464 -2.37 1.92 -4.74
C ILE A 464 -3.60 1.82 -3.85
N GLY A 465 -4.62 1.14 -4.35
CA GLY A 465 -5.87 0.84 -3.66
C GLY A 465 -7.00 1.81 -4.00
N GLY A 466 -7.88 2.10 -3.04
CA GLY A 466 -9.03 3.00 -3.24
C GLY A 466 -10.04 2.96 -2.10
N ASN A 467 -11.05 3.83 -2.17
CA ASN A 467 -11.97 4.10 -1.06
C ASN A 467 -13.13 3.09 -0.93
N THR A 468 -13.05 1.94 -1.62
CA THR A 468 -14.09 0.90 -1.59
C THR A 468 -13.47 -0.46 -1.30
N PRO A 469 -14.18 -1.40 -0.62
CA PRO A 469 -13.66 -2.75 -0.37
C PRO A 469 -13.24 -3.51 -1.64
N GLY A 470 -13.86 -3.20 -2.79
CA GLY A 470 -13.49 -3.79 -4.07
C GLY A 470 -12.13 -3.34 -4.61
N ALA A 471 -11.74 -2.09 -4.34
CA ALA A 471 -10.46 -1.52 -4.77
C ALA A 471 -9.27 -1.92 -3.86
N ARG A 472 -9.54 -2.51 -2.70
CA ARG A 472 -8.54 -2.92 -1.71
C ARG A 472 -7.59 -3.98 -2.25
N ASN A 473 -6.29 -3.67 -2.27
CA ASN A 473 -5.28 -4.70 -2.47
C ASN A 473 -5.02 -5.45 -1.15
N LEU A 474 -4.69 -6.74 -1.27
CA LEU A 474 -4.09 -7.55 -0.21
C LEU A 474 -2.60 -7.72 -0.53
N ILE A 475 -1.72 -7.15 0.31
CA ILE A 475 -0.28 -7.07 0.06
C ILE A 475 0.45 -7.67 1.27
N SER A 476 0.73 -8.97 1.19
CA SER A 476 1.09 -9.79 2.36
C SER A 476 2.02 -10.92 1.98
N GLY A 477 2.80 -11.42 2.95
CA GLY A 477 3.72 -12.56 2.74
C GLY A 477 4.96 -12.25 1.88
N ASN A 478 5.20 -11.01 1.45
CA ASN A 478 6.39 -10.72 0.63
C ASN A 478 7.67 -10.69 1.50
N ASP A 479 8.80 -11.14 0.96
CA ASP A 479 10.05 -11.32 1.73
C ASP A 479 10.68 -9.98 2.19
N ARG A 480 10.29 -8.85 1.58
CA ARG A 480 10.68 -7.47 2.00
C ARG A 480 9.47 -6.62 2.36
N SER A 481 9.30 -5.43 1.79
CA SER A 481 8.18 -4.54 2.12
C SER A 481 6.92 -4.93 1.36
N GLY A 482 5.75 -4.63 1.93
CA GLY A 482 4.50 -4.70 1.18
C GLY A 482 4.54 -3.73 0.00
N VAL A 483 4.76 -2.44 0.30
CA VAL A 483 4.96 -1.37 -0.68
C VAL A 483 6.30 -0.69 -0.43
N LEU A 484 7.10 -0.50 -1.48
CA LEU A 484 8.31 0.30 -1.48
C LEU A 484 8.13 1.47 -2.46
N VAL A 485 8.37 2.69 -2.01
CA VAL A 485 8.44 3.92 -2.82
C VAL A 485 9.88 4.43 -2.70
N ASN A 486 10.58 4.65 -3.81
CA ASN A 486 12.00 4.96 -3.79
C ASN A 486 12.38 6.02 -4.82
N GLY A 487 13.28 6.90 -4.41
CA GLY A 487 13.94 7.89 -5.26
C GLY A 487 13.26 9.25 -5.22
N THR A 488 14.06 10.29 -5.48
CA THR A 488 13.69 11.70 -5.32
C THR A 488 12.58 12.19 -6.25
N GLU A 489 12.30 11.44 -7.31
CA GLU A 489 11.20 11.74 -8.24
C GLU A 489 9.94 10.94 -7.90
N SER A 490 9.96 10.12 -6.84
CA SER A 490 8.76 9.45 -6.35
C SER A 490 7.88 10.40 -5.53
N VAL A 491 7.06 11.18 -6.24
CA VAL A 491 6.29 12.29 -5.68
C VAL A 491 4.79 12.04 -5.79
N GLY A 492 4.01 12.45 -4.77
CA GLY A 492 2.54 12.52 -4.92
C GLY A 492 1.82 11.17 -4.97
N ASN A 493 2.50 10.05 -4.70
CA ASN A 493 1.86 8.73 -4.78
C ASN A 493 0.85 8.54 -3.65
N ILE A 494 -0.28 7.89 -3.94
CA ILE A 494 -1.38 7.69 -2.99
C ILE A 494 -1.52 6.22 -2.66
N ILE A 495 -1.38 5.85 -1.39
CA ILE A 495 -1.55 4.50 -0.88
C ILE A 495 -2.76 4.50 0.06
N LYS A 496 -3.89 3.94 -0.35
CA LYS A 496 -5.13 4.01 0.43
C LYS A 496 -6.02 2.78 0.33
N GLY A 497 -6.73 2.45 1.40
CA GLY A 497 -7.72 1.39 1.43
C GLY A 497 -7.18 -0.03 1.33
N ASN A 498 -5.88 -0.26 1.56
CA ASN A 498 -5.22 -1.56 1.39
C ASN A 498 -5.20 -2.41 2.69
N PHE A 499 -5.06 -3.72 2.54
CA PHE A 499 -4.65 -4.64 3.61
C PHE A 499 -3.19 -5.03 3.40
N ILE A 500 -2.34 -4.73 4.37
CA ILE A 500 -0.89 -4.89 4.26
C ILE A 500 -0.35 -5.67 5.46
N GLY A 501 0.14 -6.89 5.21
CA GLY A 501 0.69 -7.78 6.23
C GLY A 501 -0.34 -8.64 6.97
N THR A 502 -1.59 -8.63 6.52
CA THR A 502 -2.69 -9.44 7.07
C THR A 502 -3.19 -10.47 6.06
N LYS A 503 -3.98 -11.45 6.51
CA LYS A 503 -4.81 -12.27 5.62
C LYS A 503 -5.97 -11.44 5.07
N VAL A 504 -6.74 -12.01 4.15
CA VAL A 504 -7.94 -11.37 3.56
C VAL A 504 -8.97 -10.84 4.58
N ASN A 505 -8.96 -11.32 5.82
CA ASN A 505 -9.84 -10.83 6.89
C ASN A 505 -9.38 -9.52 7.55
N GLY A 506 -8.21 -8.98 7.20
CA GLY A 506 -7.69 -7.71 7.71
C GLY A 506 -7.22 -7.74 9.17
N SER A 507 -7.17 -8.90 9.82
CA SER A 507 -6.86 -9.00 11.26
C SER A 507 -5.86 -10.11 11.59
N THR A 508 -5.88 -11.22 10.86
CA THR A 508 -4.90 -12.30 11.07
C THR A 508 -3.58 -11.97 10.39
N LYS A 509 -2.46 -12.07 11.11
CA LYS A 509 -1.12 -11.82 10.58
C LYS A 509 -0.77 -12.74 9.39
N LEU A 510 -0.22 -12.12 8.35
CA LEU A 510 0.47 -12.72 7.20
C LEU A 510 1.54 -11.71 6.72
N GLY A 511 2.39 -11.30 7.65
CA GLY A 511 3.27 -10.14 7.54
C GLY A 511 4.20 -10.17 6.33
N ASN A 512 4.55 -8.98 5.83
CA ASN A 512 5.72 -8.83 4.97
C ASN A 512 7.01 -8.83 5.82
N GLY A 513 8.14 -9.21 5.24
CA GLY A 513 9.41 -9.44 5.93
C GLY A 513 10.16 -8.17 6.38
N LEU A 514 9.76 -6.99 5.91
CA LEU A 514 10.27 -5.68 6.33
C LEU A 514 9.12 -4.76 6.78
N ALA A 515 8.90 -3.63 6.11
CA ALA A 515 7.82 -2.71 6.45
C ALA A 515 6.53 -3.05 5.70
N GLY A 516 5.38 -2.64 6.23
CA GLY A 516 4.15 -2.61 5.44
C GLY A 516 4.32 -1.66 4.25
N ILE A 517 4.70 -0.41 4.54
CA ILE A 517 5.04 0.61 3.56
C ILE A 517 6.43 1.16 3.89
N ASN A 518 7.30 1.30 2.90
CA ASN A 518 8.63 1.88 3.03
C ASN A 518 8.81 2.99 1.98
N ILE A 519 9.11 4.21 2.40
CA ILE A 519 9.44 5.35 1.54
C ILE A 519 10.93 5.67 1.73
N ILE A 520 11.64 5.79 0.61
CA ILE A 520 13.05 6.16 0.55
C ILE A 520 13.20 7.32 -0.41
N ASP A 521 13.59 8.50 0.09
CA ASP A 521 13.79 9.73 -0.69
C ASP A 521 12.56 10.28 -1.47
N GLY A 522 11.38 9.65 -1.38
CA GLY A 522 10.15 10.12 -2.04
C GLY A 522 9.38 11.12 -1.19
N SER A 523 8.73 12.12 -1.79
CA SER A 523 8.05 13.21 -1.07
C SER A 523 6.59 13.41 -1.47
N LEU A 524 5.82 14.16 -0.67
CA LEU A 524 4.40 14.49 -0.95
C LEU A 524 3.49 13.27 -1.14
N ASN A 525 3.89 12.09 -0.66
CA ASN A 525 3.10 10.88 -0.77
C ASN A 525 1.99 10.87 0.30
N LYS A 526 0.86 10.22 0.01
CA LYS A 526 -0.30 10.18 0.90
C LYS A 526 -0.64 8.74 1.27
N ILE A 527 -0.48 8.41 2.54
CA ILE A 527 -0.82 7.13 3.13
C ILE A 527 -2.12 7.30 3.92
N GLY A 528 -3.20 6.75 3.39
CA GLY A 528 -4.55 6.81 3.98
C GLY A 528 -5.42 7.95 3.43
N ASP A 529 -6.73 7.81 3.63
CA ASP A 529 -7.76 8.76 3.18
C ASP A 529 -8.97 8.64 4.12
N LYS A 530 -9.51 9.77 4.57
CA LYS A 530 -10.65 9.84 5.50
C LYS A 530 -11.93 9.22 4.93
N ALA A 531 -12.05 9.11 3.61
CA ALA A 531 -13.26 8.65 2.95
C ALA A 531 -13.71 7.27 3.45
N GLY A 532 -14.94 7.20 3.96
CA GLY A 532 -15.56 5.96 4.46
C GLY A 532 -15.25 5.61 5.91
N ILE A 533 -14.36 6.36 6.57
CA ILE A 533 -13.98 6.13 7.96
C ILE A 533 -15.04 6.70 8.89
N THR A 534 -15.37 5.94 9.95
CA THR A 534 -16.21 6.40 11.06
C THR A 534 -15.34 6.51 12.31
N PRO A 535 -15.31 7.67 12.99
CA PRO A 535 -14.74 7.82 14.34
C PRO A 535 -15.06 6.65 15.28
N GLY A 536 -14.03 6.00 15.84
CA GLY A 536 -14.18 4.84 16.72
C GLY A 536 -14.65 3.55 16.04
N GLY A 537 -14.80 3.55 14.71
CA GLY A 537 -15.22 2.42 13.92
C GLY A 537 -14.05 1.67 13.27
N SER A 538 -14.32 0.47 12.75
CA SER A 538 -13.32 -0.29 12.00
C SER A 538 -12.89 0.44 10.72
N CYS A 539 -11.64 0.20 10.31
CA CYS A 539 -11.08 0.75 9.08
C CYS A 539 -11.78 0.20 7.81
N ASN A 540 -12.78 0.94 7.37
CA ASN A 540 -13.56 0.70 6.15
C ASN A 540 -13.41 1.91 5.23
N GLY A 541 -13.04 1.71 3.96
CA GLY A 541 -12.83 2.81 3.02
C GLY A 541 -11.35 3.10 2.75
N GLY A 542 -10.96 4.38 2.81
CA GLY A 542 -9.66 4.90 2.38
C GLY A 542 -8.49 4.69 3.35
N CYS A 543 -8.73 4.30 4.61
CA CYS A 543 -7.66 3.91 5.51
C CYS A 543 -7.00 2.59 5.08
N ASN A 544 -5.68 2.50 5.24
CA ASN A 544 -4.98 1.22 5.13
C ASN A 544 -5.04 0.47 6.47
N VAL A 545 -5.15 -0.85 6.43
CA VAL A 545 -4.85 -1.72 7.57
C VAL A 545 -3.43 -2.26 7.39
N ILE A 546 -2.52 -1.82 8.24
CA ILE A 546 -1.09 -2.11 8.20
C ILE A 546 -0.72 -2.83 9.48
N SER A 547 -0.67 -4.16 9.42
CA SER A 547 -0.53 -4.99 10.60
C SER A 547 0.25 -6.27 10.31
N GLY A 548 0.97 -6.78 11.31
CA GLY A 548 1.69 -8.05 11.21
C GLY A 548 3.05 -7.97 10.49
N ASN A 549 3.47 -6.81 10.00
CA ASN A 549 4.78 -6.59 9.38
C ASN A 549 5.87 -6.44 10.47
N ASN A 550 7.15 -6.22 10.10
CA ASN A 550 8.13 -5.79 11.10
C ASN A 550 7.87 -4.34 11.51
N ILE A 551 7.87 -3.42 10.55
CA ILE A 551 7.51 -2.01 10.77
C ILE A 551 6.20 -1.73 10.04
N GLY A 552 5.34 -0.86 10.57
CA GLY A 552 4.11 -0.45 9.87
C GLY A 552 4.44 0.38 8.62
N VAL A 553 4.82 1.62 8.84
CA VAL A 553 5.27 2.59 7.82
C VAL A 553 6.69 3.03 8.17
N ARG A 554 7.60 2.99 7.21
CA ARG A 554 8.95 3.53 7.34
C ARG A 554 9.17 4.65 6.33
N ILE A 555 9.78 5.76 6.73
CA ILE A 555 10.22 6.84 5.84
C ILE A 555 11.69 7.12 6.13
N SER A 556 12.50 7.23 5.07
CA SER A 556 13.95 7.37 5.19
C SER A 556 14.56 8.16 4.02
N GLY A 557 15.73 8.74 4.24
CA GLY A 557 16.42 9.57 3.25
C GLY A 557 16.06 11.06 3.36
N ASP A 558 17.05 11.92 3.13
CA ASP A 558 16.96 13.37 3.38
C ASP A 558 15.91 14.08 2.51
N ASN A 559 15.48 13.46 1.40
CA ASN A 559 14.47 14.02 0.51
C ASN A 559 13.05 13.52 0.81
N ALA A 560 12.89 12.60 1.75
CA ALA A 560 11.60 11.98 2.06
C ALA A 560 10.76 12.85 3.00
N VAL A 561 10.35 14.01 2.51
CA VAL A 561 9.62 15.04 3.26
C VAL A 561 8.18 15.17 2.78
N PHE A 562 7.32 15.75 3.61
CA PHE A 562 5.94 16.08 3.25
C PHE A 562 5.04 14.87 2.96
N ASP A 563 5.38 13.70 3.52
CA ASP A 563 4.56 12.51 3.38
C ASP A 563 3.50 12.43 4.49
N SER A 564 2.24 12.39 4.08
CA SER A 564 1.09 12.34 4.98
C SER A 564 0.76 10.90 5.40
N ILE A 565 0.69 10.62 6.71
CA ILE A 565 0.37 9.29 7.26
C ILE A 565 -0.88 9.38 8.14
N ARG A 566 -2.06 9.46 7.54
CA ARG A 566 -3.28 9.83 8.27
C ARG A 566 -4.40 8.82 8.15
N TYR A 567 -5.19 8.71 9.22
CA TYR A 567 -6.39 7.89 9.33
C TYR A 567 -6.20 6.37 9.22
N ASN A 568 -4.96 5.88 9.12
CA ASN A 568 -4.68 4.47 8.93
C ASN A 568 -4.94 3.65 10.21
N SER A 569 -5.11 2.34 10.04
CA SER A 569 -5.10 1.35 11.11
C SER A 569 -3.73 0.69 11.12
N ILE A 570 -2.77 1.23 11.88
CA ILE A 570 -1.39 0.77 11.96
C ILE A 570 -1.14 0.17 13.34
N HIS A 571 -1.07 -1.16 13.43
CA HIS A 571 -1.00 -1.85 14.72
C HIS A 571 -0.41 -3.25 14.61
N HIS A 572 0.06 -3.82 15.73
CA HIS A 572 0.57 -5.18 15.80
C HIS A 572 1.65 -5.50 14.75
N ASN A 573 2.47 -4.49 14.42
CA ASN A 573 3.74 -4.73 13.74
C ASN A 573 4.76 -5.15 14.81
N ASN A 574 5.88 -5.78 14.42
CA ASN A 574 6.82 -6.34 15.40
C ASN A 574 7.76 -5.30 16.02
N ILE A 575 7.84 -4.12 15.42
CA ILE A 575 8.69 -2.97 15.81
C ILE A 575 7.78 -1.74 15.87
N LEU A 576 8.08 -0.60 15.23
CA LEU A 576 7.25 0.60 15.31
C LEU A 576 6.08 0.56 14.33
N ALA A 577 4.99 1.27 14.68
CA ALA A 577 3.91 1.58 13.76
C ALA A 577 4.37 2.54 12.65
N ILE A 578 5.04 3.63 13.02
CA ILE A 578 5.68 4.58 12.09
C ILE A 578 7.14 4.71 12.52
N ASP A 579 8.06 4.68 11.56
CA ASP A 579 9.50 4.78 11.75
C ASP A 579 10.08 5.85 10.80
N LEU A 580 10.51 6.99 11.36
CA LEU A 580 11.21 8.06 10.63
C LEU A 580 12.75 7.94 10.77
N ALA A 581 13.24 6.95 11.54
CA ALA A 581 14.65 6.83 11.87
C ALA A 581 15.45 6.12 10.77
N VAL A 582 16.62 6.69 10.47
CA VAL A 582 17.69 6.04 9.70
C VAL A 582 18.63 5.21 10.57
N ASP A 583 18.43 5.20 11.89
CA ASP A 583 19.28 4.49 12.82
C ASP A 583 18.93 3.00 12.96
N SER A 584 19.81 2.25 13.63
CA SER A 584 19.64 0.80 13.83
C SER A 584 18.80 0.44 15.06
N THR A 585 18.32 1.44 15.80
CA THR A 585 17.57 1.25 17.04
C THR A 585 16.09 1.42 16.80
N PRO A 586 15.25 0.48 17.23
CA PRO A 586 13.81 0.57 17.02
C PRO A 586 13.21 1.53 18.05
N LYS A 587 13.29 2.84 17.83
CA LYS A 587 12.64 3.85 18.64
C LYS A 587 12.24 5.04 17.76
N PRO A 588 11.20 5.80 18.12
CA PRO A 588 10.88 7.03 17.42
C PRO A 588 12.09 7.96 17.36
N THR A 589 12.17 8.72 16.28
CA THR A 589 13.02 9.90 16.15
C THR A 589 12.69 10.88 17.26
N ALA A 590 13.73 11.36 17.94
CA ALA A 590 13.50 12.10 19.17
C ALA A 590 12.86 13.46 18.90
N ASN A 591 11.93 13.88 19.77
CA ASN A 591 11.40 15.24 19.69
C ASN A 591 12.54 16.25 19.88
N ASP A 592 12.67 17.20 18.96
CA ASP A 592 13.69 18.25 19.01
C ASP A 592 13.18 19.54 19.70
N ASN A 593 14.10 20.42 20.10
CA ASN A 593 13.84 21.44 21.11
C ASN A 593 13.87 22.89 20.59
N ASN A 594 12.73 23.40 20.13
CA ASN A 594 12.59 24.82 19.80
C ASN A 594 12.39 25.74 21.00
N PHE A 595 13.48 26.09 21.69
CA PHE A 595 13.55 27.32 22.50
C PHE A 595 14.78 28.19 22.24
N ASP A 596 15.65 27.80 21.30
CA ASP A 596 16.70 28.69 20.80
C ASP A 596 16.12 29.53 19.64
N PRO A 597 15.92 30.85 19.77
CA PRO A 597 15.44 31.69 18.67
C PRO A 597 16.41 31.77 17.47
N THR A 598 17.58 31.13 17.54
CA THR A 598 18.52 30.92 16.44
C THR A 598 18.50 29.49 15.86
N LYS A 599 17.76 28.57 16.49
CA LYS A 599 17.41 27.25 15.98
C LYS A 599 15.88 27.15 15.94
N THR A 600 15.33 27.58 14.82
CA THR A 600 14.08 26.99 14.32
C THR A 600 14.30 25.48 14.18
N ASP A 601 13.24 24.69 14.31
CA ASP A 601 13.20 23.31 13.79
C ASP A 601 13.69 23.39 12.34
N ILE A 602 14.96 23.04 12.21
CA ILE A 602 15.79 23.05 11.02
C ILE A 602 16.02 21.59 10.63
N ASP A 603 15.33 20.66 11.31
CA ASP A 603 15.61 19.25 11.23
C ASP A 603 15.31 18.77 9.81
N ASN A 604 16.41 18.61 9.09
CA ASN A 604 16.39 18.08 7.74
C ASN A 604 16.43 16.57 7.89
N GLY A 605 15.38 15.91 7.42
CA GLY A 605 15.27 14.48 7.47
C GLY A 605 13.91 13.99 7.02
N PRO A 606 13.65 12.68 7.15
CA PRO A 606 12.36 12.08 6.86
C PRO A 606 11.20 12.83 7.56
N ASN A 607 10.23 13.31 6.78
CA ASN A 607 9.10 14.10 7.26
C ASN A 607 9.47 15.30 8.14
N ASP A 608 10.56 15.99 7.78
CA ASP A 608 11.11 17.11 8.56
C ASP A 608 11.35 16.75 10.04
N LEU A 609 11.47 15.45 10.34
CA LEU A 609 11.50 14.89 11.70
C LEU A 609 10.40 15.47 12.62
N MET A 610 9.19 15.67 12.07
CA MET A 610 8.07 16.29 12.78
C MET A 610 7.89 15.69 14.19
N ASN A 611 7.82 16.57 15.19
CA ASN A 611 7.59 16.18 16.57
C ASN A 611 6.23 15.47 16.76
N PHE A 612 6.20 14.47 17.64
CA PHE A 612 4.99 13.73 18.01
C PHE A 612 4.33 14.27 19.28
N PRO A 613 2.99 14.15 19.42
CA PRO A 613 2.31 14.46 20.67
C PRO A 613 2.75 13.51 21.79
N THR A 614 2.96 14.06 22.99
CA THR A 614 3.34 13.36 24.21
C THR A 614 2.23 13.48 25.25
N GLY A 615 2.26 12.58 26.24
CA GLY A 615 1.33 12.65 27.35
C GLY A 615 -0.13 12.43 26.97
N VAL A 616 -0.38 11.63 25.91
CA VAL A 616 -1.74 11.41 25.43
C VAL A 616 -2.46 10.49 26.40
N THR A 617 -3.45 11.04 27.11
CA THR A 617 -4.26 10.32 28.11
C THR A 617 -5.74 10.47 27.81
N ALA A 618 -6.56 9.58 28.38
CA ALA A 618 -8.00 9.56 28.17
C ALA A 618 -8.77 9.30 29.46
N GLU A 619 -9.70 10.20 29.81
CA GLU A 619 -10.55 10.10 30.99
C GLU A 619 -12.02 9.94 30.57
N PHE A 620 -12.73 8.92 31.08
CA PHE A 620 -14.16 8.74 30.83
C PHE A 620 -15.01 9.32 31.96
N ASP A 621 -15.76 10.40 31.68
CA ASP A 621 -16.55 11.12 32.70
C ASP A 621 -17.92 10.47 33.03
N GLY A 622 -18.13 9.22 32.58
CA GLY A 622 -19.41 8.51 32.66
C GLY A 622 -20.36 8.78 31.48
N VAL A 623 -20.04 9.74 30.60
CA VAL A 623 -20.82 10.07 29.39
C VAL A 623 -19.92 10.15 28.15
N ASN A 624 -18.78 10.82 28.24
CA ASN A 624 -17.83 11.05 27.16
C ASN A 624 -16.40 10.73 27.62
N THR A 625 -15.53 10.40 26.67
CA THR A 625 -14.09 10.30 26.91
C THR A 625 -13.43 11.61 26.53
N LYS A 626 -12.74 12.25 27.47
CA LYS A 626 -11.89 13.41 27.24
C LYS A 626 -10.48 12.94 26.96
N ILE A 627 -9.86 13.44 25.90
CA ILE A 627 -8.51 13.06 25.47
C ILE A 627 -7.65 14.31 25.42
N SER A 628 -6.57 14.31 26.19
CA SER A 628 -5.61 15.42 26.31
C SER A 628 -4.21 14.98 25.92
N GLY A 629 -3.36 15.96 25.63
CA GLY A 629 -1.91 15.76 25.47
C GLY A 629 -1.21 17.08 25.18
N ILE A 630 0.10 17.00 24.97
CA ILE A 630 0.95 18.15 24.63
C ILE A 630 1.68 17.85 23.32
N LEU A 631 1.78 18.84 22.44
CA LEU A 631 2.67 18.79 21.28
C LEU A 631 3.67 19.93 21.38
N ASN A 632 4.96 19.62 21.38
CA ASN A 632 5.99 20.62 21.16
C ASN A 632 6.11 20.88 19.65
N PHE A 633 5.97 22.14 19.21
CA PHE A 633 5.98 22.47 17.78
C PHE A 633 6.61 23.84 17.50
N ASN A 634 7.14 24.03 16.29
CA ASN A 634 7.56 25.35 15.82
C ASN A 634 6.34 26.15 15.35
N PRO A 635 6.20 27.44 15.69
CA PRO A 635 5.21 28.30 15.06
C PRO A 635 5.21 28.26 13.51
N SER A 636 6.32 27.90 12.86
CA SER A 636 6.39 27.69 11.40
C SER A 636 5.59 26.50 10.89
N ASP A 637 5.30 25.50 11.73
CA ASP A 637 4.64 24.25 11.33
C ASP A 637 3.13 24.41 11.22
N MET A 638 2.60 25.49 11.80
CA MET A 638 1.18 25.81 11.81
C MET A 638 0.62 26.15 10.42
N PRO A 639 -0.59 25.69 10.08
CA PRO A 639 -1.50 24.90 10.92
C PRO A 639 -1.06 23.43 11.11
N ILE A 640 -1.30 22.90 12.31
CA ILE A 640 -1.07 21.49 12.67
C ILE A 640 -2.41 20.79 12.92
N GLU A 641 -2.50 19.53 12.54
CA GLU A 641 -3.60 18.64 12.89
C GLU A 641 -3.07 17.44 13.69
N ILE A 642 -3.75 17.05 14.77
CA ILE A 642 -3.37 15.89 15.58
C ILE A 642 -4.44 14.81 15.42
N ASP A 643 -4.06 13.65 14.87
CA ASP A 643 -4.97 12.52 14.74
C ASP A 643 -4.86 11.62 15.97
N LEU A 644 -5.98 11.40 16.66
CA LEU A 644 -6.10 10.59 17.88
C LEU A 644 -6.55 9.18 17.54
N TYR A 645 -5.91 8.19 18.15
CA TYR A 645 -6.17 6.77 17.94
C TYR A 645 -6.37 6.04 19.26
N SER A 646 -7.07 4.90 19.19
CA SER A 646 -7.12 3.92 20.28
C SER A 646 -6.61 2.56 19.82
N SER A 647 -5.92 1.85 20.70
CA SER A 647 -5.32 0.53 20.46
C SER A 647 -5.56 -0.44 21.60
N ASP A 648 -5.68 -1.73 21.28
CA ASP A 648 -5.95 -2.80 22.26
C ASP A 648 -4.74 -3.18 23.13
N LYS A 649 -3.54 -2.79 22.69
CA LYS A 649 -2.29 -2.96 23.40
C LYS A 649 -1.32 -1.85 23.03
N VAL A 650 -0.39 -1.57 23.92
CA VAL A 650 0.81 -0.80 23.58
C VAL A 650 1.82 -1.71 22.88
N ASN A 651 2.63 -1.15 22.00
CA ASN A 651 3.63 -1.91 21.27
C ASN A 651 4.95 -1.93 22.09
N PRO A 652 5.35 -3.09 22.64
CA PRO A 652 6.50 -3.16 23.53
C PRO A 652 7.79 -3.11 22.71
N VAL A 653 8.23 -1.91 22.37
CA VAL A 653 9.54 -1.66 21.79
C VAL A 653 10.40 -0.99 22.86
N GLY A 654 11.21 -1.80 23.57
CA GLY A 654 11.98 -1.32 24.72
C GLY A 654 11.15 -1.20 26.01
N SER A 655 11.57 -0.31 26.91
CA SER A 655 10.96 -0.12 28.25
C SER A 655 9.89 0.99 28.30
N PHE A 656 9.69 1.75 27.21
CA PHE A 656 8.90 3.00 27.21
C PHE A 656 7.64 2.94 26.33
N ASN A 657 7.23 1.74 25.92
CA ASN A 657 5.89 1.45 25.38
C ASN A 657 5.37 2.51 24.37
N PHE A 658 5.84 2.44 23.12
CA PHE A 658 5.40 3.37 22.07
C PHE A 658 4.01 3.05 21.51
N GLY A 659 3.28 4.09 21.11
CA GLY A 659 1.91 3.98 20.61
C GLY A 659 1.78 3.24 19.28
N ASP A 660 0.64 2.55 19.13
CA ASP A 660 0.09 2.07 17.86
C ASP A 660 -1.19 2.87 17.54
N GLY A 661 -1.64 2.87 16.29
CA GLY A 661 -2.90 3.48 15.86
C GLY A 661 -3.88 2.49 15.27
N GLN A 662 -4.52 1.63 16.08
CA GLN A 662 -5.44 0.60 15.57
C GLN A 662 -6.79 1.17 15.11
N THR A 663 -7.36 2.12 15.85
CA THR A 663 -8.66 2.70 15.53
C THR A 663 -8.63 4.21 15.63
N TYR A 664 -8.81 4.88 14.49
CA TYR A 664 -8.94 6.33 14.42
C TYR A 664 -10.17 6.81 15.20
N LEU A 665 -9.96 7.77 16.10
CA LEU A 665 -11.01 8.39 16.89
C LEU A 665 -11.45 9.70 16.25
N MET A 666 -10.55 10.68 16.16
CA MET A 666 -10.85 12.03 15.70
C MET A 666 -9.58 12.85 15.48
N THR A 667 -9.75 14.04 14.91
CA THR A 667 -8.66 15.00 14.70
C THR A 667 -8.87 16.22 15.59
N VAL A 668 -7.82 16.64 16.28
CA VAL A 668 -7.70 17.96 16.91
C VAL A 668 -7.22 18.93 15.84
N MET A 669 -7.98 20.01 15.65
CA MET A 669 -7.66 21.03 14.67
C MET A 669 -6.70 22.06 15.28
N SER A 670 -5.91 22.73 14.44
CA SER A 670 -4.93 23.75 14.84
C SER A 670 -5.48 24.83 15.80
N ASN A 671 -6.75 25.21 15.68
CA ASN A 671 -7.39 26.21 16.55
C ASN A 671 -7.84 25.66 17.93
N GLU A 672 -7.63 24.38 18.17
CA GLU A 672 -7.89 23.67 19.44
C GLU A 672 -6.59 23.35 20.19
N ILE A 673 -5.44 23.74 19.64
CA ILE A 673 -4.11 23.64 20.25
C ILE A 673 -3.76 25.03 20.79
N ASN A 674 -3.46 25.13 22.08
CA ASN A 674 -3.10 26.40 22.68
C ASN A 674 -1.63 26.78 22.38
N PRO A 675 -1.17 28.01 22.68
CA PRO A 675 0.20 28.44 22.41
C PRO A 675 1.28 27.62 23.13
N ASN A 676 0.93 26.84 24.15
CA ASN A 676 1.85 25.97 24.88
C ASN A 676 1.89 24.55 24.31
N GLY A 677 1.11 24.25 23.26
CA GLY A 677 1.03 22.90 22.69
C GLY A 677 -0.01 21.98 23.31
N GLU A 678 -0.70 22.43 24.35
CA GLU A 678 -1.72 21.62 25.02
C GLU A 678 -2.99 21.56 24.17
N PHE A 679 -3.61 20.38 24.14
CA PHE A 679 -4.89 20.16 23.52
C PHE A 679 -5.80 19.32 24.40
N LEU A 680 -7.12 19.51 24.22
CA LEU A 680 -8.14 18.66 24.79
C LEU A 680 -9.28 18.47 23.79
N LYS A 681 -9.70 17.22 23.64
CA LYS A 681 -10.76 16.82 22.69
C LYS A 681 -11.71 15.83 23.34
N THR A 682 -13.01 16.04 23.15
CA THR A 682 -14.04 15.15 23.69
C THR A 682 -14.54 14.15 22.64
N PHE A 683 -14.35 12.86 22.89
CA PHE A 683 -14.95 11.75 22.17
C PHE A 683 -16.31 11.36 22.77
N PRO A 684 -17.40 11.32 21.98
CA PRO A 684 -18.71 10.93 22.50
C PRO A 684 -18.77 9.45 22.92
N GLY A 685 -19.10 9.19 24.18
CA GLY A 685 -19.13 7.83 24.72
C GLY A 685 -17.75 7.27 25.05
N HIS A 686 -17.69 5.95 25.26
CA HIS A 686 -16.46 5.22 25.55
C HIS A 686 -15.67 4.98 24.26
N ILE A 687 -14.34 5.14 24.33
CA ILE A 687 -13.45 4.79 23.22
C ILE A 687 -13.40 3.27 22.96
N PRO A 688 -13.12 2.80 21.74
CA PRO A 688 -13.18 1.37 21.41
C PRO A 688 -12.12 0.51 22.09
N HIS A 689 -10.96 1.08 22.36
CA HIS A 689 -9.83 0.40 22.99
C HIS A 689 -9.21 1.29 24.07
N PRO A 690 -8.54 0.69 25.06
CA PRO A 690 -8.12 1.36 26.30
C PRO A 690 -6.88 2.25 26.15
N PHE A 691 -5.96 1.93 25.25
CA PHE A 691 -4.76 2.74 25.04
C PHE A 691 -5.02 3.83 24.02
N VAL A 692 -4.60 5.06 24.30
CA VAL A 692 -4.67 6.18 23.36
C VAL A 692 -3.28 6.62 22.91
N SER A 693 -3.19 7.04 21.66
CA SER A 693 -1.97 7.55 21.04
C SER A 693 -2.33 8.59 19.98
N ALA A 694 -1.34 9.33 19.52
CA ALA A 694 -1.57 10.35 18.50
C ALA A 694 -0.38 10.54 17.58
N THR A 695 -0.66 11.09 16.40
CA THR A 695 0.33 11.62 15.44
C THR A 695 0.01 13.08 15.16
N ALA A 696 1.01 13.90 14.89
CA ALA A 696 0.84 15.28 14.42
C ALA A 696 1.19 15.38 12.94
N THR A 697 0.44 16.21 12.20
CA THR A 697 0.73 16.53 10.80
C THR A 697 0.80 18.04 10.63
N ASN A 698 1.92 18.55 10.11
CA ASN A 698 2.13 19.98 9.90
C ASN A 698 1.47 20.50 8.61
N ARG A 699 1.59 21.81 8.37
CA ARG A 699 1.03 22.50 7.19
C ARG A 699 1.58 22.03 5.84
N LEU A 700 2.73 21.35 5.84
CA LEU A 700 3.40 20.81 4.67
C LEU A 700 3.12 19.32 4.50
N ASP A 701 2.18 18.74 5.25
CA ASP A 701 1.77 17.32 5.23
C ASP A 701 2.78 16.34 5.87
N SER A 702 3.91 16.79 6.42
CA SER A 702 4.84 15.94 7.18
C SER A 702 4.15 15.41 8.45
N THR A 703 4.07 14.09 8.58
CA THR A 703 3.44 13.42 9.72
C THR A 703 4.47 12.77 10.62
N SER A 704 4.34 12.99 11.93
CA SER A 704 5.20 12.42 12.95
C SER A 704 4.91 10.95 13.23
N GLU A 705 5.81 10.34 14.00
CA GLU A 705 5.60 9.01 14.58
C GLU A 705 4.52 9.04 15.68
N PHE A 706 4.17 7.86 16.20
CA PHE A 706 3.38 7.80 17.43
C PHE A 706 4.28 8.06 18.62
N GLY A 707 3.85 8.98 19.49
CA GLY A 707 4.52 9.19 20.77
C GLY A 707 4.40 8.01 21.73
N PRO A 708 5.14 8.05 22.85
CA PRO A 708 4.95 7.13 23.97
C PRO A 708 3.48 7.10 24.38
N ALA A 709 2.92 5.91 24.53
CA ALA A 709 1.54 5.74 24.97
C ALA A 709 1.51 5.54 26.48
N CYS A 710 0.60 6.24 27.15
CA CYS A 710 0.20 5.95 28.52
C CYS A 710 -0.28 4.48 28.60
N GLY A 711 0.45 3.64 29.33
CA GLY A 711 0.23 2.21 29.45
C GLY A 711 -0.12 1.79 30.89
N GLY A 712 -0.76 0.64 31.06
CA GLY A 712 -1.23 0.15 32.35
C GLY A 712 -0.19 -0.55 33.22
N GLY A 713 1.09 -0.66 32.81
CA GLY A 713 2.23 -1.16 33.63
C GLY A 713 2.17 -2.61 34.18
N ASN A 714 0.99 -3.14 34.46
CA ASN A 714 0.69 -4.35 35.22
C ASN A 714 0.06 -5.47 34.38
N GLY A 715 -0.22 -5.17 33.09
CA GLY A 715 -0.77 -6.11 32.13
C GLY A 715 -2.29 -6.28 32.17
N ASP A 716 -3.03 -5.46 32.93
CA ASP A 716 -4.46 -5.23 32.72
C ASP A 716 -4.62 -4.36 31.47
N PRO A 717 -5.12 -4.91 30.36
CA PRO A 717 -5.27 -4.13 29.15
C PRO A 717 -6.38 -3.09 29.31
N LEU A 718 -7.33 -3.22 30.24
CA LEU A 718 -8.56 -2.42 30.26
C LEU A 718 -8.45 -1.10 31.02
N ASN A 719 -7.41 -0.91 31.83
CA ASN A 719 -7.24 0.28 32.65
C ASN A 719 -5.77 0.74 32.64
N PRO A 720 -5.43 1.86 31.98
CA PRO A 720 -4.05 2.36 31.92
C PRO A 720 -3.63 3.21 33.13
N ASP A 721 -4.55 3.49 34.05
CA ASP A 721 -4.39 4.24 35.30
C ASP A 721 -5.25 3.50 36.33
N ASP A 722 -4.64 2.70 37.22
CA ASP A 722 -5.41 1.78 38.06
C ASP A 722 -6.13 2.46 39.22
N ASP A 723 -5.58 3.55 39.73
CA ASP A 723 -6.16 4.24 40.86
C ASP A 723 -7.08 5.42 40.50
N HIS A 724 -7.01 5.93 39.28
CA HIS A 724 -7.76 7.05 38.68
C HIS A 724 -7.29 8.44 39.14
N ASP A 725 -6.00 8.64 39.34
CA ASP A 725 -5.41 9.94 39.69
C ASP A 725 -4.91 10.74 38.48
N SER A 726 -5.07 10.19 37.27
CA SER A 726 -4.62 10.74 35.98
C SER A 726 -3.13 10.58 35.69
N LEU A 727 -2.39 9.84 36.52
CA LEU A 727 -1.08 9.30 36.20
C LEU A 727 -1.27 7.87 35.71
N CYS A 728 -0.46 7.48 34.74
CA CYS A 728 -0.56 6.14 34.18
C CYS A 728 0.43 5.23 34.89
N ASP A 729 0.03 4.00 35.18
CA ASP A 729 0.86 2.99 35.85
C ASP A 729 2.25 2.87 35.23
N ASP A 730 2.36 2.95 33.89
CA ASP A 730 3.66 2.85 33.20
C ASP A 730 4.57 4.05 33.49
N TRP A 731 4.02 5.25 33.65
CA TRP A 731 4.80 6.43 34.03
C TRP A 731 5.24 6.36 35.48
N GLU A 732 4.38 5.86 36.35
CA GLU A 732 4.70 5.68 37.77
C GLU A 732 5.76 4.60 37.97
N ASN A 733 5.79 3.56 37.11
CA ASN A 733 6.79 2.49 37.19
C ASN A 733 8.11 2.79 36.45
N ASN A 734 8.05 3.40 35.27
CA ASN A 734 9.18 3.52 34.34
C ASN A 734 9.60 4.97 34.06
N GLY A 735 8.84 5.94 34.57
CA GLY A 735 9.01 7.35 34.26
C GLY A 735 8.46 7.76 32.90
N ILE A 736 8.52 9.06 32.64
CA ILE A 736 8.01 9.68 31.41
C ILE A 736 9.19 9.98 30.47
N ASP A 737 9.18 9.42 29.26
CA ASP A 737 10.14 9.69 28.19
C ASP A 737 9.46 10.50 27.08
N THR A 738 9.48 11.83 27.20
CA THR A 738 8.80 12.76 26.27
C THR A 738 9.52 12.92 24.94
N ASN A 739 10.81 12.58 24.87
CA ASN A 739 11.58 12.67 23.64
C ASN A 739 11.73 11.32 22.93
N GLY A 740 11.32 10.20 23.52
CA GLY A 740 11.40 8.87 22.93
C GLY A 740 12.83 8.34 22.79
N ASP A 741 13.81 8.89 23.53
CA ASP A 741 15.20 8.49 23.42
C ASP A 741 15.52 7.16 24.11
N GLY A 742 14.57 6.61 24.88
CA GLY A 742 14.71 5.41 25.66
C GLY A 742 15.26 5.66 27.06
N SER A 743 15.17 6.88 27.58
CA SER A 743 15.52 7.27 28.94
C SER A 743 14.41 8.12 29.52
N ALA A 744 14.00 7.87 30.76
CA ALA A 744 13.00 8.71 31.42
C ALA A 744 13.55 10.14 31.62
N ASP A 745 12.76 11.13 31.23
CA ASP A 745 12.98 12.54 31.54
C ASP A 745 12.52 12.87 32.97
N LEU A 746 11.46 12.20 33.44
CA LEU A 746 10.95 12.29 34.80
C LEU A 746 10.69 10.89 35.33
N ASP A 747 11.52 10.43 36.26
CA ASP A 747 11.36 9.15 36.94
C ASP A 747 10.45 9.33 38.18
N LEU A 748 9.18 8.97 38.05
CA LEU A 748 8.19 9.11 39.12
C LEU A 748 8.39 8.09 40.25
N ALA A 749 9.05 6.96 39.98
CA ALA A 749 9.43 5.98 41.00
C ALA A 749 10.69 6.37 41.77
N ALA A 750 11.38 7.44 41.37
CA ALA A 750 12.64 7.84 41.99
C ALA A 750 12.45 8.22 43.48
N PRO A 751 13.45 7.97 44.33
CA PRO A 751 13.41 8.40 45.73
C PRO A 751 13.15 9.91 45.83
N GLY A 752 12.09 10.29 46.53
CA GLY A 752 11.62 11.67 46.68
C GLY A 752 10.37 12.02 45.87
N LEU A 753 10.01 11.23 44.85
CA LEU A 753 8.72 11.29 44.17
C LEU A 753 7.86 10.06 44.48
N GLU A 754 8.44 8.85 44.43
CA GLU A 754 7.85 7.61 44.94
C GLU A 754 6.36 7.40 44.58
N ALA A 755 5.96 7.69 43.34
CA ALA A 755 4.61 7.46 42.85
C ALA A 755 4.24 5.96 42.91
N GLU A 756 2.99 5.65 43.20
CA GLU A 756 2.48 4.30 43.40
C GLU A 756 1.26 4.01 42.50
N PRO A 757 1.39 3.10 41.50
CA PRO A 757 0.33 2.78 40.51
C PRO A 757 -1.04 2.32 41.05
N MET A 758 -1.14 2.09 42.34
CA MET A 758 -2.31 1.55 43.03
C MET A 758 -2.80 2.47 44.14
N HIS A 759 -2.20 3.67 44.25
CA HIS A 759 -2.44 4.62 45.31
C HIS A 759 -2.26 6.06 44.84
N LYS A 760 -3.37 6.80 44.84
CA LYS A 760 -3.47 8.15 44.29
C LYS A 760 -2.32 9.06 44.71
N ASP A 761 -1.69 9.66 43.72
CA ASP A 761 -0.65 10.67 43.86
C ASP A 761 -1.12 12.03 43.30
N VAL A 762 -0.71 13.11 43.94
CA VAL A 762 -0.92 14.48 43.46
C VAL A 762 0.38 15.25 43.61
N PHE A 763 0.92 15.75 42.50
CA PHE A 763 2.17 16.50 42.48
C PHE A 763 1.92 18.00 42.39
N VAL A 764 2.55 18.78 43.27
CA VAL A 764 2.46 20.24 43.26
C VAL A 764 3.86 20.84 43.38
N GLU A 765 4.25 21.64 42.39
CA GLU A 765 5.46 22.45 42.43
C GLU A 765 5.12 23.85 42.97
N VAL A 766 5.98 24.39 43.84
CA VAL A 766 5.73 25.67 44.50
C VAL A 766 6.90 26.64 44.34
N ASP A 767 6.66 27.74 43.64
CA ASP A 767 7.57 28.88 43.54
C ASP A 767 7.07 30.08 44.35
N TRP A 768 7.98 30.98 44.73
CA TRP A 768 7.63 32.16 45.52
C TRP A 768 8.42 33.41 45.14
N PHE A 769 7.81 34.58 45.31
CA PHE A 769 8.57 35.83 45.31
C PHE A 769 9.40 35.99 46.58
N GLU A 770 10.44 36.81 46.50
CA GLU A 770 11.27 37.20 47.64
C GLU A 770 10.43 37.47 48.91
N ASN A 771 10.80 36.84 50.04
CA ASN A 771 10.09 36.85 51.32
C ASN A 771 8.72 36.14 51.38
N HIS A 772 8.32 35.38 50.36
CA HIS A 772 7.03 34.66 50.31
C HIS A 772 7.13 33.14 50.34
N GLN A 773 8.31 32.58 50.68
CA GLN A 773 8.46 31.13 50.84
C GLN A 773 7.46 30.58 51.88
N PRO A 774 6.77 29.46 51.61
CA PRO A 774 5.92 28.79 52.58
C PRO A 774 6.69 28.41 53.85
N LEU A 775 6.12 28.65 55.04
CA LEU A 775 6.79 28.32 56.30
C LEU A 775 6.77 26.81 56.61
N ASP A 776 5.64 26.15 56.40
CA ASP A 776 5.40 24.72 56.64
C ASP A 776 4.06 24.29 56.01
N LEU A 777 4.05 23.22 55.20
CA LEU A 777 2.85 22.66 54.55
C LEU A 777 2.50 21.24 55.03
N GLN A 778 3.19 20.70 56.04
CA GLN A 778 3.06 19.29 56.45
C GLN A 778 1.63 18.91 56.85
N ASN A 779 0.89 19.79 57.54
CA ASN A 779 -0.49 19.48 57.91
C ASN A 779 -1.41 19.32 56.70
N VAL A 780 -1.11 19.96 55.56
CA VAL A 780 -1.88 19.77 54.32
C VAL A 780 -1.60 18.38 53.74
N VAL A 781 -0.33 17.96 53.72
CA VAL A 781 0.07 16.60 53.32
C VAL A 781 -0.57 15.56 54.23
N ASP A 782 -0.51 15.76 55.55
CA ASP A 782 -1.15 14.88 56.53
C ASP A 782 -2.67 14.82 56.34
N ALA A 783 -3.32 15.93 55.97
CA ALA A 783 -4.76 15.94 55.69
C ALA A 783 -5.14 15.09 54.47
N PHE A 784 -4.33 15.10 53.40
CA PHE A 784 -4.50 14.23 52.23
C PHE A 784 -4.23 12.75 52.59
N ASN A 785 -3.15 12.47 53.32
CA ASN A 785 -2.81 11.11 53.78
C ASN A 785 -3.86 10.49 54.73
N ASN A 786 -4.61 11.32 55.47
CA ASN A 786 -5.59 10.85 56.45
C ASN A 786 -7.02 10.70 55.90
N VAL A 787 -7.23 10.90 54.58
CA VAL A 787 -8.58 10.74 54.01
C VAL A 787 -9.06 9.29 54.20
N PRO A 788 -10.23 9.06 54.83
CA PRO A 788 -10.69 7.70 55.11
C PRO A 788 -10.95 6.88 53.84
N ALA A 789 -10.56 5.60 53.84
CA ALA A 789 -10.82 4.63 52.76
C ALA A 789 -12.32 4.41 52.44
N GLY A 790 -13.25 4.94 53.25
CA GLY A 790 -14.68 4.94 52.93
C GLY A 790 -15.12 6.07 51.99
N LEU A 791 -14.25 7.05 51.75
CA LEU A 791 -14.48 8.22 50.90
C LEU A 791 -13.60 8.22 49.63
N LEU A 792 -12.54 7.42 49.62
CA LEU A 792 -11.63 7.19 48.50
C LEU A 792 -11.56 5.69 48.21
N ASN A 793 -11.33 5.33 46.95
CA ASN A 793 -11.24 3.95 46.52
C ASN A 793 -9.90 3.69 45.83
N ASN A 794 -8.83 3.56 46.63
CA ASN A 794 -7.52 3.18 46.13
C ASN A 794 -7.49 1.64 45.91
N PRO A 795 -6.98 1.16 44.76
CA PRO A 795 -6.88 -0.27 44.45
C PRO A 795 -6.09 -1.08 45.49
N ASP A 796 -5.07 -0.49 46.12
CA ASP A 796 -4.26 -1.11 47.16
C ASP A 796 -5.01 -1.33 48.51
N GLY A 797 -6.17 -0.69 48.67
CA GLY A 797 -7.00 -0.72 49.87
C GLY A 797 -6.48 0.15 51.03
N GLN A 798 -5.44 0.97 50.83
CA GLN A 798 -4.95 1.91 51.82
C GLN A 798 -5.79 3.21 51.81
N PRO A 799 -5.95 3.88 52.97
CA PRO A 799 -6.55 5.21 53.03
C PRO A 799 -5.55 6.28 52.55
N GLY A 800 -6.06 7.45 52.16
CA GLY A 800 -5.25 8.63 51.85
C GLY A 800 -5.05 8.89 50.36
N ILE A 801 -4.34 9.99 50.10
CA ILE A 801 -3.79 10.41 48.81
C ILE A 801 -2.37 10.91 49.13
N ASN A 802 -1.38 10.47 48.36
CA ASN A 802 -0.03 10.95 48.46
C ASN A 802 0.08 12.35 47.83
N LEU A 803 0.12 13.39 48.65
CA LEU A 803 0.34 14.77 48.17
C LEU A 803 1.84 15.10 48.17
N HIS A 804 2.44 15.11 46.99
CA HIS A 804 3.84 15.42 46.76
C HIS A 804 4.02 16.92 46.52
N ILE A 805 4.42 17.65 47.56
CA ILE A 805 4.73 19.09 47.45
C ILE A 805 6.24 19.27 47.24
N ASP A 806 6.62 19.65 46.02
CA ASP A 806 8.00 19.97 45.67
C ASP A 806 8.32 21.42 46.04
N LEU A 807 8.86 21.59 47.24
CA LEU A 807 9.50 22.83 47.70
C LEU A 807 11.00 22.87 47.34
N THR A 808 11.56 21.76 46.88
CA THR A 808 12.99 21.63 46.59
C THR A 808 13.37 22.16 45.22
N SER A 809 12.41 22.15 44.28
CA SER A 809 12.49 22.83 43.00
C SER A 809 12.07 24.29 43.02
N GLY A 810 11.51 24.75 44.15
CA GLY A 810 10.93 26.08 44.27
C GLY A 810 11.97 27.19 44.24
N ASP A 811 11.76 28.18 43.38
CA ASP A 811 12.64 29.34 43.26
C ASP A 811 12.15 30.56 44.04
N GLU A 812 13.12 31.26 44.65
CA GLU A 812 12.91 32.62 45.13
C GLU A 812 13.06 33.63 43.98
N ILE A 813 11.94 34.17 43.52
CA ILE A 813 11.87 35.11 42.40
C ILE A 813 12.14 36.53 42.91
N THR A 814 13.19 37.17 42.39
CA THR A 814 13.63 38.53 42.79
C THR A 814 13.51 39.55 41.65
N PRO A 815 13.27 40.83 41.96
CA PRO A 815 12.90 41.36 43.29
C PRO A 815 11.45 41.00 43.63
N GLU A 816 11.08 41.10 44.91
CA GLU A 816 9.68 41.00 45.33
C GLU A 816 8.76 41.83 44.39
N GLN A 817 7.84 41.17 43.69
CA GLN A 817 6.85 41.87 42.87
C GLN A 817 5.57 42.08 43.68
N PRO A 818 5.06 43.32 43.76
CA PRO A 818 3.87 43.60 44.55
C PRO A 818 2.60 43.01 43.94
N THR A 819 2.59 42.63 42.65
CA THR A 819 1.39 42.13 41.97
C THR A 819 1.67 41.21 40.78
N THR A 820 0.93 40.10 40.67
CA THR A 820 0.61 39.45 39.38
C THR A 820 -0.83 39.80 38.99
N ASN A 821 -1.10 40.00 37.70
CA ASN A 821 -2.31 40.65 37.20
C ASN A 821 -3.41 39.71 36.72
N ASP A 822 -3.14 38.42 36.51
CA ASP A 822 -4.06 37.32 36.19
C ASP A 822 -3.19 36.07 35.88
N PHE A 823 -3.80 34.96 35.41
CA PHE A 823 -3.07 33.77 34.95
C PHE A 823 -2.13 34.04 33.76
N ALA A 824 -2.39 35.06 32.94
CA ALA A 824 -1.43 35.49 31.93
C ALA A 824 -0.07 35.93 32.52
N GLY A 825 -0.08 36.53 33.72
CA GLY A 825 1.14 36.91 34.44
C GLY A 825 1.82 35.70 35.08
N LEU A 826 1.04 34.76 35.64
CA LEU A 826 1.58 33.49 36.15
C LEU A 826 2.21 32.68 35.02
N HIS A 827 1.52 32.47 33.89
CA HIS A 827 2.07 31.73 32.74
C HIS A 827 3.31 32.40 32.18
N ALA A 828 3.36 33.74 32.21
CA ALA A 828 4.57 34.47 31.84
C ALA A 828 5.73 34.13 32.79
N ILE A 829 5.49 34.10 34.11
CA ILE A 829 6.50 33.71 35.12
C ILE A 829 6.91 32.24 34.96
N LYS A 830 5.94 31.32 34.93
CA LYS A 830 6.11 29.88 34.78
C LYS A 830 6.95 29.54 33.54
N ASN A 831 6.63 30.14 32.38
CA ASN A 831 7.16 29.68 31.09
C ASN A 831 8.16 30.62 30.38
N THR A 832 8.14 31.94 30.63
CA THR A 832 8.83 32.91 29.73
C THR A 832 9.63 34.00 30.43
N ALA A 833 9.46 34.18 31.73
CA ALA A 833 10.13 35.24 32.47
C ALA A 833 11.65 35.05 32.45
N SER A 834 12.36 36.17 32.45
CA SER A 834 13.82 36.13 32.60
C SER A 834 14.16 35.69 34.01
N ASN A 835 14.88 34.59 34.11
CA ASN A 835 15.42 34.07 35.36
C ASN A 835 16.96 34.31 35.37
N PRO A 836 17.68 34.02 36.47
CA PRO A 836 19.13 34.19 36.54
C PRO A 836 19.93 33.36 35.53
N GLU A 837 19.32 32.34 34.93
CA GLU A 837 19.93 31.42 33.98
C GLU A 837 19.69 31.82 32.50
N GLY A 838 18.65 32.61 32.20
CA GLY A 838 18.22 32.92 30.84
C GLY A 838 16.72 33.24 30.70
N THR A 839 16.12 32.99 29.53
CA THR A 839 14.69 33.23 29.22
C THR A 839 13.88 31.93 29.24
N HIS A 840 13.76 31.29 30.42
CA HIS A 840 13.14 29.96 30.55
C HIS A 840 11.98 29.89 31.56
N GLY A 841 11.50 31.02 32.08
CA GLY A 841 10.55 31.00 33.19
C GLY A 841 11.12 30.37 34.46
N PHE A 842 10.29 30.01 35.42
CA PHE A 842 10.71 29.48 36.72
C PHE A 842 10.23 28.05 37.01
N PHE A 843 9.45 27.42 36.12
CA PHE A 843 8.99 26.04 36.33
C PHE A 843 10.14 25.02 36.21
N GLY A 844 10.22 24.07 37.13
CA GLY A 844 11.30 23.11 37.36
C GLY A 844 12.48 23.69 38.15
N THR A 845 13.42 22.85 38.59
CA THR A 845 14.61 23.33 39.31
C THR A 845 15.53 24.16 38.38
N PRO A 846 16.41 25.02 38.93
CA PRO A 846 17.53 25.60 38.18
C PRO A 846 18.32 24.57 37.37
N GLU A 847 18.62 23.41 37.95
CA GLU A 847 19.32 22.32 37.29
C GLU A 847 18.53 21.72 36.12
N ASP A 848 17.21 21.55 36.27
CA ASP A 848 16.32 21.06 35.21
C ASP A 848 16.37 22.01 34.02
N ARG A 849 16.18 23.31 34.25
CA ARG A 849 16.08 24.31 33.17
C ARG A 849 17.37 24.51 32.39
N ILE A 850 18.53 24.37 33.01
CA ILE A 850 19.83 24.50 32.34
C ILE A 850 20.39 23.18 31.82
N SER A 851 19.77 22.05 32.18
CA SER A 851 20.15 20.74 31.68
C SER A 851 20.07 20.69 30.15
N PRO A 852 21.00 20.00 29.46
CA PRO A 852 20.85 19.73 28.03
C PRO A 852 19.53 19.00 27.69
N ASN A 853 18.97 18.25 28.64
CA ASN A 853 17.66 17.57 28.52
C ASN A 853 16.51 18.36 29.14
N GLY A 854 16.76 19.61 29.57
CA GLY A 854 15.85 20.36 30.44
C GLY A 854 14.45 20.53 29.89
N ILE A 855 14.29 20.76 28.59
CA ILE A 855 12.97 20.91 27.98
C ILE A 855 12.10 19.66 28.11
N ASN A 856 12.71 18.47 28.02
CA ASN A 856 12.00 17.21 28.09
C ASN A 856 11.62 16.92 29.54
N VAL A 857 12.51 17.23 30.48
CA VAL A 857 12.21 17.24 31.92
C VAL A 857 11.04 18.18 32.24
N ILE A 858 11.10 19.42 31.77
CA ILE A 858 10.04 20.41 31.98
C ILE A 858 8.71 19.98 31.32
N THR A 859 8.76 19.41 30.11
CA THR A 859 7.58 18.86 29.42
C THR A 859 6.98 17.71 30.21
N ALA A 860 7.80 16.78 30.71
CA ALA A 860 7.36 15.68 31.55
C ALA A 860 6.73 16.19 32.85
N LYS A 861 7.34 17.17 33.53
CA LYS A 861 6.76 17.81 34.73
C LYS A 861 5.41 18.45 34.43
N LYS A 862 5.22 19.09 33.27
CA LYS A 862 3.92 19.70 32.88
C LYS A 862 2.78 18.70 32.75
N LEU A 863 3.09 17.42 32.49
CA LEU A 863 2.09 16.35 32.43
C LEU A 863 1.62 15.88 33.81
N VAL A 864 2.39 16.16 34.86
CA VAL A 864 2.21 15.57 36.20
C VAL A 864 1.88 16.63 37.25
N TYR A 865 2.56 17.77 37.21
CA TYR A 865 2.54 18.75 38.29
C TYR A 865 1.46 19.82 38.10
N HIS A 866 0.80 20.12 39.21
CA HIS A 866 0.16 21.40 39.45
C HIS A 866 1.21 22.45 39.83
N TYR A 867 1.03 23.72 39.44
CA TYR A 867 1.98 24.79 39.77
C TYR A 867 1.36 25.87 40.67
N SER A 868 2.03 26.14 41.79
CA SER A 868 1.64 27.15 42.77
C SER A 868 2.63 28.31 42.77
N LEU A 869 2.14 29.53 42.54
CA LEU A 869 2.96 30.74 42.64
C LEU A 869 2.58 31.57 43.87
N TRP A 870 3.53 31.77 44.78
CA TRP A 870 3.36 32.56 46.00
C TRP A 870 3.81 34.01 45.80
N VAL A 871 2.88 34.94 46.00
CA VAL A 871 3.06 36.37 45.68
C VAL A 871 2.71 37.26 46.88
N HIS A 872 3.13 38.52 46.83
CA HIS A 872 2.70 39.50 47.83
C HIS A 872 1.21 39.81 47.72
N LYS A 873 0.74 40.19 46.54
CA LYS A 873 -0.67 40.54 46.31
C LYS A 873 -1.06 40.26 44.86
N ARG A 874 -2.36 40.19 44.59
CA ARG A 874 -2.92 40.14 43.22
C ARG A 874 -3.44 41.50 42.79
N THR A 875 -3.29 41.82 41.51
CA THR A 875 -3.71 43.13 40.96
C THR A 875 -5.21 43.33 41.08
N GLY A 876 -5.64 44.50 41.54
CA GLY A 876 -7.07 44.89 41.52
C GLY A 876 -7.98 44.15 42.52
N THR A 877 -7.43 43.28 43.38
CA THR A 877 -8.21 42.51 44.36
C THR A 877 -7.55 42.49 45.74
N THR A 878 -8.34 42.17 46.76
CA THR A 878 -7.87 41.85 48.13
C THR A 878 -7.97 40.36 48.42
N SER A 879 -8.38 39.54 47.44
CA SER A 879 -8.49 38.09 47.62
C SER A 879 -7.09 37.48 47.81
N PRO A 880 -6.90 36.68 48.86
CA PRO A 880 -5.59 36.09 49.18
C PRO A 880 -5.23 34.90 48.26
N GLY A 881 -6.07 34.48 47.31
CA GLY A 881 -5.73 33.37 46.41
C GLY A 881 -6.65 33.26 45.19
N VAL A 882 -6.19 32.53 44.17
CA VAL A 882 -7.02 32.11 43.02
C VAL A 882 -6.45 30.86 42.36
N SER A 883 -7.34 30.01 41.90
CA SER A 883 -7.04 28.91 40.97
C SER A 883 -7.55 29.22 39.56
N GLU A 884 -6.90 28.65 38.55
CA GLU A 884 -7.29 28.79 37.14
C GLU A 884 -8.70 28.26 36.87
N CYS A 885 -9.21 27.43 37.81
CA CYS A 885 -10.58 26.97 37.91
C CYS A 885 -11.38 27.74 38.98
N PRO A 886 -11.87 28.97 38.69
CA PRO A 886 -12.66 29.72 39.66
C PRO A 886 -14.01 29.04 39.94
N ALA A 887 -14.41 29.07 41.21
CA ALA A 887 -15.52 28.31 41.79
C ALA A 887 -16.91 28.51 41.13
N ASP A 888 -17.08 29.56 40.33
CA ASP A 888 -18.35 30.04 39.78
C ASP A 888 -18.62 29.58 38.34
N THR A 889 -17.59 29.17 37.58
CA THR A 889 -17.78 28.72 36.18
C THR A 889 -17.74 27.21 35.96
N GLY A 890 -17.47 26.43 37.01
CA GLY A 890 -17.24 24.98 36.90
C GLY A 890 -15.83 24.64 36.42
N PRO A 891 -15.44 23.35 36.43
CA PRO A 891 -14.12 22.96 35.95
C PRO A 891 -13.94 23.43 34.50
N ARG A 892 -12.90 24.24 34.27
CA ARG A 892 -12.42 24.60 32.94
C ARG A 892 -11.28 23.64 32.57
N GLU A 893 -11.11 23.43 31.28
CA GLU A 893 -10.07 22.59 30.71
C GLU A 893 -8.70 23.28 30.85
N GLY A 894 -7.68 22.57 31.36
CA GLY A 894 -6.31 23.10 31.56
C GLY A 894 -5.98 23.68 32.94
N CYS A 895 -6.81 23.49 33.97
CA CYS A 895 -6.59 24.08 35.30
C CYS A 895 -5.57 23.33 36.17
N ASN A 896 -4.28 23.51 35.92
CA ASN A 896 -3.23 22.98 36.80
C ASN A 896 -2.48 24.06 37.60
N ASP A 897 -2.83 25.33 37.42
CA ASP A 897 -2.10 26.45 38.03
C ASP A 897 -2.94 27.23 39.06
N PHE A 898 -2.30 27.67 40.15
CA PHE A 898 -2.93 28.53 41.17
C PHE A 898 -1.96 29.50 41.86
N ILE A 899 -2.50 30.55 42.45
CA ILE A 899 -1.76 31.65 43.09
C ILE A 899 -2.14 31.74 44.57
N VAL A 900 -1.12 31.82 45.43
CA VAL A 900 -1.25 32.10 46.87
C VAL A 900 -0.70 33.50 47.15
N ALA A 901 -1.50 34.40 47.70
CA ALA A 901 -1.13 35.79 47.94
C ALA A 901 -1.17 36.15 49.44
N THR A 902 0.00 36.26 50.08
CA THR A 902 0.08 36.37 51.56
C THR A 902 0.15 37.79 52.10
N GLY A 903 0.41 38.81 51.28
CA GLY A 903 0.56 40.20 51.73
C GLY A 903 -0.72 40.86 52.26
N ALA A 904 -1.89 40.25 52.03
CA ALA A 904 -3.15 40.65 52.65
C ALA A 904 -3.35 40.06 54.07
N LEU A 905 -2.47 39.15 54.51
CA LEU A 905 -2.51 38.55 55.84
C LEU A 905 -1.91 39.51 56.89
N SER A 906 -2.43 39.43 58.11
CA SER A 906 -2.14 40.40 59.18
C SER A 906 -0.84 40.14 59.94
N GLU A 907 -0.35 38.90 59.91
CA GLU A 907 0.83 38.45 60.64
C GLU A 907 2.11 38.67 59.82
N THR A 908 3.18 39.07 60.50
CA THR A 908 4.46 39.39 59.87
C THR A 908 5.56 38.40 60.21
N ASP A 909 6.54 38.27 59.33
CA ASP A 909 7.80 37.59 59.60
C ASP A 909 8.68 38.37 60.58
N ALA A 910 9.91 37.87 60.83
CA ALA A 910 10.89 38.50 61.72
C ALA A 910 11.38 39.88 61.24
N ASN A 911 11.17 40.21 59.96
CA ASN A 911 11.59 41.45 59.31
C ASN A 911 10.42 42.46 59.12
N GLY A 912 9.20 42.09 59.54
CA GLY A 912 8.00 42.92 59.41
C GLY A 912 7.23 42.72 58.10
N HIS A 913 7.56 41.69 57.32
CA HIS A 913 6.91 41.34 56.06
C HIS A 913 5.62 40.57 56.26
N HIS A 914 4.55 40.94 55.55
CA HIS A 914 3.23 40.32 55.71
C HIS A 914 3.16 38.94 55.01
N ILE A 915 3.21 37.87 55.81
CA ILE A 915 3.22 36.49 55.29
C ILE A 915 2.14 35.59 55.90
N GLY A 916 1.45 36.03 56.95
CA GLY A 916 0.46 35.21 57.66
C GLY A 916 1.09 34.18 58.61
N SER A 917 0.23 33.53 59.42
CA SER A 917 0.65 32.37 60.23
C SER A 917 0.67 31.09 59.40
N VAL A 918 1.41 30.08 59.85
CA VAL A 918 1.46 28.73 59.23
C VAL A 918 0.05 28.19 58.93
N ALA A 919 -0.87 28.25 59.90
CA ALA A 919 -2.23 27.76 59.72
C ALA A 919 -3.01 28.51 58.62
N LYS A 920 -2.80 29.83 58.47
CA LYS A 920 -3.46 30.61 57.40
C LYS A 920 -2.85 30.31 56.03
N GLN A 921 -1.54 30.14 55.97
CA GLN A 921 -0.83 29.74 54.74
C GLN A 921 -1.31 28.37 54.25
N GLN A 922 -1.34 27.36 55.14
CA GLN A 922 -1.82 26.02 54.85
C GLN A 922 -3.29 26.01 54.40
N ALA A 923 -4.15 26.76 55.10
CA ALA A 923 -5.56 26.84 54.75
C ALA A 923 -5.82 27.51 53.39
N LEU A 924 -5.01 28.51 53.05
CA LEU A 924 -5.08 29.19 51.77
C LEU A 924 -4.60 28.29 50.64
N PHE A 925 -3.45 27.65 50.80
CA PHE A 925 -2.91 26.71 49.83
C PHE A 925 -3.89 25.55 49.54
N MET A 926 -4.41 24.89 50.58
CA MET A 926 -5.37 23.79 50.44
C MET A 926 -6.68 24.23 49.78
N HIS A 927 -7.13 25.47 50.03
CA HIS A 927 -8.31 26.04 49.39
C HIS A 927 -8.11 26.24 47.89
N GLU A 928 -6.99 26.83 47.49
CA GLU A 928 -6.72 27.08 46.07
C GLU A 928 -6.37 25.81 45.29
N LEU A 929 -5.64 24.88 45.91
CA LEU A 929 -5.43 23.53 45.35
C LEU A 929 -6.77 22.81 45.19
N GLY A 930 -7.67 22.92 46.15
CA GLY A 930 -9.02 22.37 46.05
C GLY A 930 -9.77 22.85 44.82
N HIS A 931 -9.66 24.13 44.46
CA HIS A 931 -10.24 24.65 43.21
C HIS A 931 -9.59 24.08 41.96
N ASN A 932 -8.27 23.87 42.01
CA ASN A 932 -7.51 23.28 40.93
C ASN A 932 -7.94 21.82 40.68
N LEU A 933 -8.25 21.09 41.76
CA LEU A 933 -8.87 19.75 41.75
C LEU A 933 -10.40 19.78 41.51
N GLY A 934 -10.96 20.91 41.07
CA GLY A 934 -12.36 21.04 40.67
C GLY A 934 -13.38 21.20 41.82
N LEU A 935 -12.93 21.36 43.07
CA LEU A 935 -13.81 21.65 44.19
C LEU A 935 -14.34 23.09 44.11
N ARG A 936 -15.59 23.28 44.53
CA ARG A 936 -16.22 24.60 44.67
C ARG A 936 -16.29 24.99 46.14
N HIS A 937 -16.49 26.28 46.43
CA HIS A 937 -16.50 26.77 47.83
C HIS A 937 -17.45 26.01 48.75
N GLY A 938 -18.59 25.51 48.23
CA GLY A 938 -19.68 25.06 49.06
C GLY A 938 -20.21 26.20 49.95
N GLY A 939 -21.08 25.93 50.93
CA GLY A 939 -21.55 26.98 51.83
C GLY A 939 -22.37 28.09 51.12
N GLY A 940 -22.16 29.35 51.52
CA GLY A 940 -23.03 30.50 51.23
C GLY A 940 -23.03 31.04 49.79
N ASP A 941 -22.08 30.61 48.94
CA ASP A 941 -21.86 31.19 47.61
C ASP A 941 -22.43 30.34 46.45
N GLY A 942 -22.99 29.16 46.73
CA GLY A 942 -23.58 28.25 45.73
C GLY A 942 -25.11 28.15 45.82
N ILE A 943 -25.76 27.77 44.70
CA ILE A 943 -27.24 27.68 44.55
C ILE A 943 -27.93 26.92 45.71
N ASN A 944 -27.25 25.95 46.30
CA ASN A 944 -27.84 25.04 47.29
C ASN A 944 -27.47 25.32 48.75
N CYS A 945 -26.72 26.39 49.08
CA CYS A 945 -26.32 26.74 50.45
C CYS A 945 -26.07 25.51 51.35
N LYS A 946 -24.87 24.92 51.32
CA LYS A 946 -24.54 23.73 52.14
C LYS A 946 -23.77 24.13 53.42
N PRO A 947 -24.39 24.71 54.48
CA PRO A 947 -23.72 25.06 55.73
C PRO A 947 -23.39 23.84 56.61
N ASN A 948 -23.74 22.62 56.17
CA ASN A 948 -23.66 21.41 56.97
C ASN A 948 -22.27 20.75 56.95
N TYR A 949 -21.30 21.32 56.24
CA TYR A 949 -19.94 20.77 56.13
C TYR A 949 -18.92 21.82 56.55
N LEU A 950 -18.12 21.49 57.57
CA LEU A 950 -16.98 22.29 57.98
C LEU A 950 -15.87 22.14 56.93
N SER A 951 -15.98 22.82 55.80
CA SER A 951 -14.99 22.77 54.72
C SER A 951 -14.04 23.97 54.74
N ILE A 952 -12.78 23.75 54.38
CA ILE A 952 -11.79 24.81 54.13
C ILE A 952 -12.11 25.59 52.86
N MET A 953 -12.86 24.98 51.93
CA MET A 953 -13.39 25.62 50.72
C MET A 953 -14.42 26.71 51.02
N ASN A 954 -14.99 26.76 52.23
CA ASN A 954 -15.95 27.78 52.62
C ASN A 954 -15.22 29.01 53.19
N TYR A 955 -15.30 30.16 52.53
CA TYR A 955 -14.64 31.41 52.97
C TYR A 955 -14.95 31.82 54.42
N ALA A 956 -16.17 31.55 54.91
CA ALA A 956 -16.53 31.88 56.28
C ALA A 956 -15.78 31.02 57.32
N LEU A 957 -15.26 29.88 56.90
CA LEU A 957 -14.57 28.91 57.74
C LEU A 957 -13.09 28.74 57.36
N GLN A 958 -12.61 29.34 56.26
CA GLN A 958 -11.24 29.15 55.75
C GLN A 958 -10.18 29.43 56.82
N PHE A 959 -10.34 30.51 57.61
CA PHE A 959 -9.38 30.92 58.64
C PHE A 959 -9.88 30.76 60.09
N ASP A 960 -11.03 30.10 60.31
CA ASP A 960 -11.65 30.06 61.64
C ASP A 960 -10.95 29.04 62.56
N ILE A 961 -10.19 29.58 63.52
CA ILE A 961 -9.22 28.91 64.41
C ILE A 961 -9.91 28.05 65.50
N GLY A 962 -11.25 28.03 65.54
CA GLY A 962 -12.06 27.31 66.52
C GLY A 962 -12.29 25.83 66.22
N VAL A 963 -11.78 25.31 65.10
CA VAL A 963 -11.85 23.89 64.71
C VAL A 963 -10.50 23.24 65.03
N PRO A 964 -10.38 22.40 66.09
CA PRO A 964 -9.09 21.95 66.64
C PRO A 964 -8.23 21.04 65.75
N GLU A 965 -8.67 20.73 64.53
CA GLU A 965 -8.13 19.68 63.65
C GLU A 965 -8.01 20.20 62.21
N ARG A 966 -7.57 21.46 62.03
CA ARG A 966 -7.36 22.07 60.70
C ARG A 966 -5.91 22.54 60.47
N PRO A 967 -5.39 22.59 59.22
CA PRO A 967 -6.08 22.36 57.94
C PRO A 967 -6.74 20.98 57.84
#